data_AF-A0AAN7QM32-F1
#
_entry.id   AF-A0AAN7QM32-F1
#
_cell.length_a   1.000
_cell.length_b   1.000
_cell.length_c   1.000
_cell.angle_alpha   90.00
_cell.angle_beta   90.00
_cell.angle_gamma   90.00
#
_symmetry.space_group_name_H-M   'P 1'
#
loop_
_entity.id
_entity.type
_entity.pdbx_description
1 polymer ?
#
loop_
_entity_poly.entity_id
_entity_poly.type
_entity_poly.pdbx_seq_one_letter_code
_entity_poly.pdbx_strand_id
1 'polypeptide(L)'
;MKPPPPPCFWSSSSLSFLLLVLPLIFIFLFSLSLGPQRSLFHLVPSSSTWTSITSHFPPPSALTLSGPACSPSLTPAQSNYSDTSLSPGSSISSLANIEDRHTESAVVANGSAGSTAKRSSKLERLEASLASARSSIAAAAALVRNLTSVQDDPDYVPTGPIYRNPNAFHRSYLEMEKLFKIYVYEEGEPPMFHNGPCKSIYSTEGMFINEMEKGNVYRTMDPKEALAYFLPFSVVMMVQYLYEPGSHEINAIGRAVIDYLNIVSQKHPFWNRSRGADHFMLSCHDWGPRTSSYVPSLSKNSIRVLCNANTSEGFNPSKDASFPEIHLRTGKLIGLTGGLSPSRRTVLAFFAGRLHGHIRSLLLSHWKDRNDPDVQVYEQVPSGMSYDSMLKKSRFCLCPSGYEVASPRVVEAIYAECVPVLISDGYIPPFSDVLNWRAFSVQVASEDIPRIKEILSGISQRQYLRMQRRVRQVQRHFVLNSPTRRFDVFHMTIHSIWLRRLNVRIQVNPSKEDVPGKNTQDRTYLPFDFRDRTAMKQKIVISVPVNSKKPFFGCFSCFCDDEGGSKAFQIAAGFSGVETAGYVANNKNKIEVAGDGVDAVELTSLLQKKVGYAALESVTEVKAGGDDGGKKGGNDGDKKGGDAAALLPPPPPPFWQYGCRCPYHPYAFCTCY
;
A
#
# COMPACT_ATOMS: atom_id res chain seq x y z
N MET A 1 -62.99 -39.88 -35.75
CA MET A 1 -62.34 -40.62 -34.64
C MET A 1 -61.57 -41.80 -35.19
N LYS A 2 -60.31 -41.97 -34.79
CA LYS A 2 -59.53 -43.23 -34.76
C LYS A 2 -58.46 -43.06 -33.65
N PRO A 3 -58.13 -44.09 -32.86
CA PRO A 3 -57.23 -43.97 -31.70
C PRO A 3 -55.74 -44.10 -32.09
N PRO A 4 -54.81 -43.64 -31.22
CA PRO A 4 -53.37 -43.82 -31.42
C PRO A 4 -52.88 -45.21 -30.98
N PRO A 5 -51.75 -45.71 -31.54
CA PRO A 5 -51.10 -46.96 -31.13
C PRO A 5 -50.23 -46.81 -29.85
N PRO A 6 -49.85 -47.92 -29.18
CA PRO A 6 -49.21 -47.92 -27.86
C PRO A 6 -47.68 -47.67 -27.91
N PRO A 7 -47.05 -47.32 -26.76
CA PRO A 7 -45.60 -47.09 -26.69
C PRO A 7 -44.81 -48.39 -26.49
N CYS A 8 -43.81 -48.63 -27.34
CA CYS A 8 -42.78 -49.64 -27.07
C CYS A 8 -41.72 -49.05 -26.12
N PHE A 9 -41.65 -49.61 -24.90
CA PHE A 9 -40.53 -49.39 -23.97
C PHE A 9 -39.36 -50.35 -24.24
N TRP A 10 -38.26 -50.17 -23.49
CA TRP A 10 -37.03 -50.99 -23.41
C TRP A 10 -35.93 -50.65 -24.42
N SER A 11 -35.07 -49.69 -24.04
CA SER A 11 -33.67 -49.63 -24.49
C SER A 11 -32.75 -50.35 -23.48
N SER A 12 -31.68 -50.96 -23.99
CA SER A 12 -30.83 -51.95 -23.32
C SER A 12 -29.85 -51.43 -22.25
N SER A 13 -30.12 -50.28 -21.62
CA SER A 13 -29.21 -49.60 -20.69
C SER A 13 -29.31 -50.05 -19.21
N SER A 14 -30.35 -50.80 -18.84
CA SER A 14 -30.63 -51.11 -17.42
C SER A 14 -29.79 -52.26 -16.83
N LEU A 15 -29.34 -53.23 -17.63
CA LEU A 15 -28.63 -54.42 -17.12
C LEU A 15 -27.17 -54.10 -16.69
N SER A 16 -26.48 -53.21 -17.40
CA SER A 16 -25.08 -52.86 -17.08
C SER A 16 -24.94 -52.16 -15.73
N PHE A 17 -25.99 -51.48 -15.25
CA PHE A 17 -25.96 -50.80 -13.95
C PHE A 17 -26.04 -51.80 -12.77
N LEU A 18 -26.82 -52.88 -12.91
CA LEU A 18 -26.95 -53.89 -11.86
C LEU A 18 -25.63 -54.66 -11.60
N LEU A 19 -24.88 -54.97 -12.67
CA LEU A 19 -23.63 -55.73 -12.60
C LEU A 19 -22.49 -54.99 -11.89
N LEU A 20 -22.50 -53.66 -11.88
CA LEU A 20 -21.47 -52.84 -11.21
C LEU A 20 -21.81 -52.48 -9.77
N VAL A 21 -23.09 -52.30 -9.44
CA VAL A 21 -23.53 -51.80 -8.12
C VAL A 21 -23.58 -52.91 -7.06
N LEU A 22 -24.00 -54.12 -7.42
CA LEU A 22 -24.10 -55.25 -6.48
C LEU A 22 -22.77 -55.64 -5.78
N PRO A 23 -21.61 -55.77 -6.47
CA PRO A 23 -20.35 -56.11 -5.77
C PRO A 23 -19.87 -55.00 -4.84
N LEU A 24 -20.12 -53.72 -5.16
CA LEU A 24 -19.75 -52.59 -4.30
C LEU A 24 -20.55 -52.57 -2.99
N ILE A 25 -21.85 -52.89 -3.05
CA ILE A 25 -22.70 -53.04 -1.85
C ILE A 25 -22.19 -54.20 -0.98
N PHE A 26 -21.79 -55.32 -1.58
CA PHE A 26 -21.26 -56.47 -0.84
C PHE A 26 -19.95 -56.15 -0.10
N ILE A 27 -19.03 -55.43 -0.75
CA ILE A 27 -17.78 -54.97 -0.13
C ILE A 27 -18.05 -54.02 1.05
N PHE A 28 -19.02 -53.09 0.90
CA PHE A 28 -19.39 -52.14 1.94
C PHE A 28 -20.06 -52.80 3.16
N LEU A 29 -20.88 -53.83 2.94
CA LEU A 29 -21.48 -54.59 4.04
C LEU A 29 -20.46 -55.49 4.75
N PHE A 30 -19.46 -56.02 4.03
CA PHE A 30 -18.42 -56.86 4.62
C PHE A 30 -17.47 -56.04 5.52
N SER A 31 -17.10 -54.81 5.12
CA SER A 31 -16.25 -53.94 5.96
C SER A 31 -16.93 -53.47 7.26
N LEU A 32 -18.27 -53.40 7.29
CA LEU A 32 -19.04 -53.08 8.50
C LEU A 32 -19.14 -54.24 9.51
N SER A 33 -18.90 -55.49 9.09
CA SER A 33 -18.93 -56.67 9.98
C SER A 33 -17.64 -56.91 10.77
N LEU A 34 -16.56 -56.16 10.49
CA LEU A 34 -15.23 -56.33 11.10
C LEU A 34 -14.85 -55.12 11.97
N GLY A 35 -15.71 -54.78 12.94
CA GLY A 35 -15.37 -53.82 14.00
C GLY A 35 -14.47 -54.44 15.08
N PRO A 36 -13.47 -53.72 15.62
CA PRO A 36 -12.58 -54.26 16.64
C PRO A 36 -13.29 -54.43 18.00
N GLN A 37 -13.01 -55.54 18.69
CA GLN A 37 -13.56 -55.82 20.01
C GLN A 37 -13.11 -54.79 21.06
N ARG A 38 -14.04 -54.43 21.96
CA ARG A 38 -13.72 -53.85 23.26
C ARG A 38 -13.48 -54.97 24.27
N SER A 39 -12.39 -54.90 25.05
CA SER A 39 -12.30 -55.57 26.35
C SER A 39 -11.82 -54.58 27.41
N LEU A 40 -12.49 -54.59 28.57
CA LEU A 40 -12.09 -53.87 29.78
C LEU A 40 -11.10 -54.71 30.58
N PHE A 41 -10.18 -54.11 31.34
CA PHE A 41 -9.78 -54.57 32.69
C PHE A 41 -9.03 -53.47 33.49
N HIS A 42 -8.82 -53.72 34.79
CA HIS A 42 -8.32 -52.81 35.83
C HIS A 42 -6.85 -53.19 36.26
N LEU A 43 -6.12 -52.57 37.20
CA LEU A 43 -6.42 -51.60 38.28
C LEU A 43 -5.16 -50.76 38.68
N VAL A 44 -5.40 -49.59 39.28
CA VAL A 44 -4.61 -48.69 40.17
C VAL A 44 -3.64 -49.43 41.16
N PRO A 45 -2.66 -48.81 41.89
CA PRO A 45 -1.63 -47.75 41.65
C PRO A 45 -0.17 -48.17 42.06
N SER A 46 0.84 -47.28 41.93
CA SER A 46 1.75 -46.90 43.07
C SER A 46 2.89 -45.90 42.73
N SER A 47 2.98 -44.84 43.54
CA SER A 47 4.16 -44.09 44.04
C SER A 47 5.56 -44.08 43.36
N SER A 48 6.06 -42.84 43.22
CA SER A 48 7.36 -42.31 43.71
C SER A 48 8.69 -42.41 42.93
N THR A 49 9.38 -41.26 42.99
CA THR A 49 10.83 -40.98 42.96
C THR A 49 11.60 -40.89 41.63
N TRP A 50 12.43 -39.85 41.59
CA TRP A 50 13.38 -39.47 40.54
C TRP A 50 14.42 -40.56 40.23
N THR A 51 14.90 -40.58 38.99
CA THR A 51 16.33 -40.35 38.70
C THR A 51 16.54 -40.03 37.22
N SER A 52 17.44 -39.08 36.93
CA SER A 52 17.83 -38.72 35.57
C SER A 52 18.84 -39.74 35.03
N ILE A 53 18.52 -40.45 33.95
CA ILE A 53 19.51 -41.15 33.11
C ILE A 53 19.23 -40.86 31.65
N THR A 54 20.24 -40.33 30.97
CA THR A 54 20.27 -40.13 29.52
C THR A 54 20.59 -41.44 28.79
N SER A 55 19.74 -41.87 27.85
CA SER A 55 20.13 -42.82 26.81
C SER A 55 19.41 -42.52 25.50
N HIS A 56 20.16 -42.53 24.40
CA HIS A 56 19.66 -42.31 23.05
C HIS A 56 18.99 -43.58 22.50
N PHE A 57 17.75 -43.48 22.03
CA PHE A 57 17.22 -44.21 20.87
C PHE A 57 16.09 -43.37 20.21
N PRO A 58 15.83 -43.50 18.89
CA PRO A 58 15.04 -42.54 18.13
C PRO A 58 13.53 -42.82 18.16
N PRO A 59 12.66 -41.78 18.06
CA PRO A 59 11.23 -41.96 17.84
C PRO A 59 10.90 -42.33 16.38
N PRO A 60 9.74 -42.97 16.11
CA PRO A 60 9.37 -43.46 14.79
C PRO A 60 8.91 -42.36 13.83
N SER A 61 8.97 -42.68 12.53
CA SER A 61 8.65 -41.78 11.42
C SER A 61 7.23 -41.21 11.47
N ALA A 62 7.11 -39.92 11.84
CA ALA A 62 5.92 -39.13 11.58
C ALA A 62 5.93 -38.64 10.12
N LEU A 63 4.80 -38.80 9.42
CA LEU A 63 4.63 -38.34 8.04
C LEU A 63 4.65 -36.80 7.98
N THR A 64 5.78 -36.23 7.57
CA THR A 64 5.93 -34.80 7.31
C THR A 64 5.24 -34.41 6.00
N LEU A 65 3.97 -33.98 6.10
CA LEU A 65 3.32 -33.18 5.07
C LEU A 65 3.96 -31.78 5.04
N SER A 66 5.02 -31.65 4.25
CA SER A 66 5.78 -30.41 4.08
C SER A 66 4.98 -29.36 3.30
N GLY A 67 4.38 -28.43 4.04
CA GLY A 67 4.10 -27.09 3.51
C GLY A 67 5.41 -26.45 3.02
N PRO A 68 5.38 -25.58 1.99
CA PRO A 68 6.60 -25.06 1.37
C PRO A 68 7.28 -24.01 2.26
N ALA A 69 8.09 -24.47 3.22
CA ALA A 69 9.03 -23.64 3.98
C ALA A 69 10.03 -22.97 3.03
N CYS A 70 10.48 -21.77 3.40
CA CYS A 70 11.13 -20.83 2.49
C CYS A 70 12.64 -21.10 2.31
N SER A 71 12.98 -22.19 1.59
CA SER A 71 14.35 -22.56 1.23
C SER A 71 14.70 -22.15 -0.21
N PRO A 72 15.67 -21.23 -0.44
CA PRO A 72 16.09 -20.86 -1.78
C PRO A 72 16.99 -21.95 -2.39
N SER A 73 16.52 -22.59 -3.48
CA SER A 73 17.33 -23.55 -4.23
C SER A 73 18.28 -22.87 -5.20
N LEU A 74 19.57 -22.86 -4.88
CA LEU A 74 20.66 -22.42 -5.74
C LEU A 74 21.47 -23.63 -6.22
N THR A 75 21.32 -24.00 -7.49
CA THR A 75 22.21 -24.94 -8.18
C THR A 75 23.31 -24.15 -8.89
N PRO A 76 24.61 -24.40 -8.62
CA PRO A 76 25.70 -23.75 -9.37
C PRO A 76 25.77 -24.34 -10.78
N ALA A 77 25.55 -23.51 -11.80
CA ALA A 77 25.88 -23.86 -13.18
C ALA A 77 27.32 -23.41 -13.46
N GLN A 78 28.19 -24.36 -13.84
CA GLN A 78 29.54 -24.04 -14.31
C GLN A 78 29.47 -23.38 -15.69
N SER A 79 30.20 -22.28 -15.88
CA SER A 79 30.52 -21.75 -17.20
C SER A 79 31.95 -21.22 -17.18
N ASN A 80 32.86 -21.93 -17.84
CA ASN A 80 34.26 -21.54 -17.97
C ASN A 80 34.39 -20.23 -18.76
N TYR A 81 35.09 -19.25 -18.18
CA TYR A 81 35.87 -18.26 -18.94
C TYR A 81 37.15 -17.96 -18.18
N SER A 82 38.25 -17.80 -18.93
CA SER A 82 39.61 -17.97 -18.41
C SER A 82 40.14 -16.78 -17.61
N ASP A 83 40.75 -17.07 -16.47
CA ASP A 83 41.58 -16.11 -15.72
C ASP A 83 42.83 -15.69 -16.51
N THR A 84 43.26 -14.44 -16.32
CA THR A 84 44.70 -14.12 -16.26
C THR A 84 45.01 -13.65 -14.85
N SER A 85 45.93 -14.36 -14.20
CA SER A 85 46.17 -14.32 -12.76
C SER A 85 46.94 -13.08 -12.29
N LEU A 86 46.67 -12.68 -11.05
CA LEU A 86 47.68 -12.26 -10.07
C LEU A 86 47.09 -12.34 -8.66
N SER A 87 47.79 -13.02 -7.76
CA SER A 87 47.37 -13.38 -6.40
C SER A 87 48.62 -13.63 -5.54
N PRO A 88 48.52 -13.76 -4.20
CA PRO A 88 47.73 -12.94 -3.26
C PRO A 88 48.58 -12.47 -2.04
N GLY A 89 48.03 -11.59 -1.20
CA GLY A 89 48.68 -11.14 0.05
C GLY A 89 47.71 -11.05 1.24
N SER A 90 47.84 -12.01 2.16
CA SER A 90 47.39 -12.05 3.57
C SER A 90 46.45 -10.96 4.15
N SER A 91 45.27 -11.42 4.59
CA SER A 91 44.61 -11.16 5.89
C SER A 91 45.15 -10.06 6.82
N ILE A 92 44.23 -9.25 7.37
CA ILE A 92 44.24 -8.84 8.80
C ILE A 92 42.80 -8.62 9.28
N SER A 93 42.51 -9.13 10.48
CA SER A 93 41.29 -8.87 11.25
C SER A 93 41.55 -7.81 12.33
N SER A 94 40.47 -7.24 12.88
CA SER A 94 40.44 -6.30 14.01
C SER A 94 40.92 -4.86 13.76
N LEU A 95 39.98 -3.91 13.85
CA LEU A 95 40.19 -2.60 14.47
C LEU A 95 38.93 -2.26 15.27
N ALA A 96 39.00 -2.55 16.57
CA ALA A 96 38.15 -1.92 17.57
C ALA A 96 39.00 -0.88 18.33
N ASN A 97 38.33 0.13 18.90
CA ASN A 97 38.89 1.18 19.76
C ASN A 97 39.92 2.12 19.11
N ILE A 98 39.46 3.35 18.83
CA ILE A 98 40.30 4.54 18.96
C ILE A 98 39.65 5.40 20.05
N GLU A 99 40.29 5.47 21.21
CA GLU A 99 40.01 6.48 22.24
C GLU A 99 40.77 7.75 21.89
N ASP A 100 40.08 8.83 21.50
CA ASP A 100 40.72 10.14 21.36
C ASP A 100 40.94 10.77 22.74
N ARG A 101 42.20 10.85 23.17
CA ARG A 101 42.62 11.61 24.34
C ARG A 101 43.08 13.00 23.93
N HIS A 102 42.19 13.98 24.00
CA HIS A 102 42.60 15.39 24.11
C HIS A 102 42.56 15.84 25.57
N THR A 103 43.75 16.08 26.12
CA THR A 103 43.94 16.75 27.41
C THR A 103 44.19 18.23 27.16
N GLU A 104 43.36 19.10 27.72
CA GLU A 104 43.67 20.52 27.87
C GLU A 104 43.20 21.03 29.24
N SER A 105 43.92 22.02 29.76
CA SER A 105 44.04 22.24 31.21
C SER A 105 42.80 22.83 31.89
N ALA A 106 42.51 22.31 33.08
CA ALA A 106 41.51 22.89 33.97
C ALA A 106 42.02 24.19 34.60
N VAL A 107 41.29 25.29 34.40
CA VAL A 107 41.34 26.46 35.28
C VAL A 107 40.11 26.39 36.19
N VAL A 108 40.34 26.33 37.50
CA VAL A 108 39.29 26.18 38.51
C VAL A 108 38.58 27.51 38.75
N ALA A 109 37.28 27.54 38.49
CA ALA A 109 36.37 28.57 39.00
C ALA A 109 35.20 27.89 39.73
N ASN A 110 35.15 28.07 41.05
CA ASN A 110 34.09 27.49 41.88
C ASN A 110 32.74 28.14 41.59
N GLY A 111 31.77 27.33 41.15
CA GLY A 111 30.36 27.73 40.98
C GLY A 111 29.45 26.57 41.35
N SER A 112 29.05 26.49 42.63
CA SER A 112 28.22 25.40 43.14
C SER A 112 26.76 25.53 42.68
N ALA A 113 26.42 24.87 41.57
CA ALA A 113 25.04 24.61 41.18
C ALA A 113 24.80 23.09 41.17
N GLY A 114 24.26 22.57 42.28
CA GLY A 114 23.95 21.14 42.43
C GLY A 114 22.77 20.69 41.56
N SER A 115 22.96 20.57 40.26
CA SER A 115 21.96 19.98 39.37
C SER A 115 22.00 18.45 39.50
N THR A 116 21.00 17.89 40.19
CA THR A 116 20.75 16.44 40.16
C THR A 116 20.24 16.07 38.77
N ALA A 117 21.16 15.71 37.88
CA ALA A 117 20.85 15.29 36.52
C ALA A 117 19.98 14.02 36.55
N LYS A 118 18.66 14.21 36.42
CA LYS A 118 17.70 13.11 36.31
C LYS A 118 18.11 12.21 35.14
N ARG A 119 18.48 10.96 35.44
CA ARG A 119 18.88 9.97 34.45
C ARG A 119 17.69 9.68 33.53
N SER A 120 17.73 10.22 32.32
CA SER A 120 16.63 10.09 31.36
C SER A 120 16.29 8.64 31.06
N SER A 121 14.99 8.35 30.92
CA SER A 121 14.52 6.99 30.63
C SER A 121 14.96 6.53 29.23
N LYS A 122 15.05 5.21 28.99
CA LYS A 122 15.34 4.68 27.63
C LYS A 122 14.36 5.28 26.59
N LEU A 123 13.08 5.43 26.96
CA LEU A 123 12.04 6.00 26.08
C LEU A 123 12.26 7.48 25.74
N GLU A 124 12.64 8.31 26.71
CA GLU A 124 12.99 9.73 26.47
C GLU A 124 14.14 9.86 25.47
N ARG A 125 15.15 9.00 25.57
CA ARG A 125 16.29 8.98 24.65
C ARG A 125 15.86 8.59 23.23
N LEU A 126 14.98 7.59 23.10
CA LEU A 126 14.44 7.17 21.81
C LEU A 126 13.61 8.28 21.14
N GLU A 127 12.70 8.94 21.87
CA GLU A 127 11.91 10.06 21.34
C GLU A 127 12.77 11.30 21.03
N ALA A 128 13.82 11.57 21.81
CA ALA A 128 14.79 12.62 21.50
C ALA A 128 15.58 12.32 20.21
N SER A 129 16.01 11.06 20.00
CA SER A 129 16.64 10.62 18.74
C SER A 129 15.68 10.76 17.55
N LEU A 130 14.40 10.40 17.71
CA LEU A 130 13.39 10.64 16.66
C LEU A 130 13.17 12.13 16.39
N ALA A 131 13.19 12.99 17.41
CA ALA A 131 13.09 14.45 17.23
C ALA A 131 14.30 15.01 16.47
N SER A 132 15.51 14.53 16.76
CA SER A 132 16.74 14.87 16.02
C SER A 132 16.65 14.42 14.55
N ALA A 133 16.21 13.18 14.29
CA ALA A 133 16.01 12.66 12.95
C ALA A 133 14.99 13.49 12.14
N ARG A 134 13.82 13.82 12.73
CA ARG A 134 12.83 14.72 12.09
C ARG A 134 13.46 16.07 11.69
N SER A 135 14.26 16.66 12.56
CA SER A 135 14.92 17.95 12.32
C SER A 135 15.97 17.86 11.21
N SER A 136 16.79 16.80 11.18
CA SER A 136 17.82 16.61 10.14
C SER A 136 17.20 16.37 8.76
N ILE A 137 16.11 15.61 8.69
CA ILE A 137 15.38 15.36 7.45
C ILE A 137 14.65 16.62 6.98
N ALA A 138 14.07 17.42 7.89
CA ALA A 138 13.47 18.71 7.54
C ALA A 138 14.51 19.71 7.00
N ALA A 139 15.71 19.76 7.59
CA ALA A 139 16.81 20.56 7.08
C ALA A 139 17.27 20.11 5.69
N ALA A 140 17.39 18.79 5.46
CA ALA A 140 17.70 18.25 4.13
C ALA A 140 16.57 18.52 3.11
N ALA A 141 15.31 18.49 3.54
CA ALA A 141 14.16 18.79 2.70
C ALA A 141 14.16 20.23 2.19
N ALA A 142 14.59 21.19 3.01
CA ALA A 142 14.70 22.60 2.62
C ALA A 142 15.71 22.87 1.47
N LEU A 143 16.60 21.92 1.15
CA LEU A 143 17.58 22.02 0.06
C LEU A 143 16.96 21.70 -1.33
N VAL A 144 15.66 21.96 -1.52
CA VAL A 144 14.80 21.57 -2.66
C VAL A 144 15.42 21.85 -4.04
N ARG A 145 16.24 22.89 -4.18
CA ARG A 145 16.81 23.35 -5.47
C ARG A 145 17.69 22.30 -6.16
N ASN A 146 18.23 21.32 -5.43
CA ASN A 146 19.04 20.24 -6.01
C ASN A 146 18.19 18.98 -6.22
N LEU A 147 17.99 18.60 -7.49
CA LEU A 147 17.45 17.29 -7.90
C LEU A 147 18.42 16.11 -7.64
N THR A 148 19.50 16.35 -6.90
CA THR A 148 20.52 15.39 -6.48
C THR A 148 20.70 15.57 -4.99
N SER A 149 20.79 14.48 -4.24
CA SER A 149 21.21 14.54 -2.83
C SER A 149 22.59 15.21 -2.70
N VAL A 150 22.76 16.11 -1.73
CA VAL A 150 24.06 16.67 -1.35
C VAL A 150 24.83 15.79 -0.33
N GLN A 151 24.23 14.69 0.12
CA GLN A 151 24.89 13.72 0.99
C GLN A 151 25.74 12.76 0.13
N ASP A 152 26.96 12.51 0.59
CA ASP A 152 27.85 11.50 0.01
C ASP A 152 27.45 10.10 0.51
N ASP A 153 27.28 9.15 -0.41
CA ASP A 153 27.00 7.74 -0.14
C ASP A 153 27.64 6.91 -1.26
N PRO A 154 28.59 6.00 -0.94
CA PRO A 154 29.37 5.28 -1.94
C PRO A 154 28.59 4.18 -2.67
N ASP A 155 27.40 3.81 -2.20
CA ASP A 155 26.59 2.72 -2.76
C ASP A 155 25.40 3.28 -3.57
N TYR A 156 24.58 4.17 -2.99
CA TYR A 156 23.50 4.79 -3.75
C TYR A 156 23.09 6.19 -3.28
N VAL A 157 23.26 7.17 -4.17
CA VAL A 157 22.73 8.53 -4.02
C VAL A 157 21.41 8.69 -4.79
N PRO A 158 20.28 8.96 -4.12
CA PRO A 158 19.01 9.31 -4.76
C PRO A 158 19.14 10.57 -5.62
N THR A 159 18.79 10.44 -6.90
CA THR A 159 18.92 11.51 -7.91
C THR A 159 17.78 11.50 -8.91
N GLY A 160 17.49 12.69 -9.43
CA GLY A 160 16.54 12.93 -10.50
C GLY A 160 15.07 13.03 -10.05
N PRO A 161 14.19 13.39 -11.00
CA PRO A 161 12.78 13.70 -10.76
C PRO A 161 11.90 12.46 -10.53
N ILE A 162 12.49 11.28 -10.27
CA ILE A 162 11.76 10.08 -9.87
C ILE A 162 11.41 10.10 -8.38
N TYR A 163 12.12 10.92 -7.59
CA TYR A 163 11.83 11.19 -6.19
C TYR A 163 11.02 12.48 -6.05
N ARG A 164 10.21 12.61 -5.00
CA ARG A 164 9.57 13.88 -4.62
C ARG A 164 10.60 14.89 -4.10
N ASN A 165 11.46 14.44 -3.18
CA ASN A 165 12.58 15.20 -2.66
C ASN A 165 13.77 14.25 -2.41
N PRO A 166 14.79 14.22 -3.29
CA PRO A 166 15.91 13.27 -3.17
C PRO A 166 16.78 13.52 -1.94
N ASN A 167 16.98 14.78 -1.54
CA ASN A 167 17.74 15.15 -0.35
C ASN A 167 17.07 14.66 0.94
N ALA A 168 15.76 14.92 1.07
CA ALA A 168 14.98 14.48 2.23
C ALA A 168 14.86 12.95 2.30
N PHE A 169 14.61 12.30 1.16
CA PHE A 169 14.57 10.83 1.09
C PHE A 169 15.90 10.22 1.52
N HIS A 170 17.01 10.67 0.94
CA HIS A 170 18.33 10.13 1.27
C HIS A 170 18.69 10.35 2.75
N ARG A 171 18.49 11.57 3.27
CA ARG A 171 18.75 11.85 4.69
C ARG A 171 17.88 10.97 5.60
N SER A 172 16.60 10.77 5.26
CA SER A 172 15.71 9.91 6.03
C SER A 172 16.10 8.44 5.97
N TYR A 173 16.68 7.99 4.86
CA TYR A 173 17.14 6.63 4.69
C TYR A 173 18.38 6.36 5.56
N LEU A 174 19.33 7.30 5.59
CA LEU A 174 20.52 7.21 6.46
C LEU A 174 20.17 7.27 7.97
N GLU A 175 19.20 8.11 8.38
CA GLU A 175 18.72 8.12 9.78
C GLU A 175 17.99 6.82 10.13
N MET A 176 17.27 6.21 9.19
CA MET A 176 16.63 4.91 9.38
C MET A 176 17.68 3.80 9.60
N GLU A 177 18.69 3.68 8.73
CA GLU A 177 19.76 2.67 8.88
C GLU A 177 20.51 2.81 10.21
N LYS A 178 20.69 4.06 10.66
CA LYS A 178 21.36 4.38 11.94
C LYS A 178 20.52 4.05 13.17
N LEU A 179 19.23 4.39 13.17
CA LEU A 179 18.39 4.44 14.37
C LEU A 179 17.31 3.36 14.44
N PHE A 180 16.82 2.87 13.30
CA PHE A 180 15.57 2.12 13.28
C PHE A 180 15.75 0.68 13.73
N LYS A 181 15.21 0.38 14.91
CA LYS A 181 15.13 -0.98 15.48
C LYS A 181 13.68 -1.42 15.61
N ILE A 182 13.42 -2.65 15.22
CA ILE A 182 12.11 -3.30 15.23
C ILE A 182 12.20 -4.53 16.14
N TYR A 183 11.33 -4.60 17.14
CA TYR A 183 11.11 -5.85 17.87
C TYR A 183 10.03 -6.66 17.17
N VAL A 184 10.24 -7.96 17.03
CA VAL A 184 9.24 -8.91 16.52
C VAL A 184 8.67 -9.65 17.73
N TYR A 185 7.36 -9.61 17.92
CA TYR A 185 6.72 -10.39 18.99
C TYR A 185 6.84 -11.88 18.73
N GLU A 186 7.29 -12.64 19.72
CA GLU A 186 7.54 -14.09 19.65
C GLU A 186 6.26 -14.92 19.93
N GLU A 187 5.11 -14.27 20.12
CA GLU A 187 3.85 -14.94 20.36
C GLU A 187 3.20 -15.44 19.07
N GLY A 188 2.56 -16.61 19.17
CA GLY A 188 1.85 -17.26 18.07
C GLY A 188 2.70 -18.31 17.35
N GLU A 189 2.05 -19.29 16.73
CA GLU A 189 2.73 -20.41 16.08
C GLU A 189 2.52 -20.42 14.56
N PRO A 190 3.48 -20.92 13.77
CA PRO A 190 3.25 -21.31 12.38
C PRO A 190 2.09 -22.32 12.28
N PRO A 191 1.28 -22.27 11.21
CA PRO A 191 1.54 -21.54 9.97
C PRO A 191 0.94 -20.12 9.91
N MET A 192 0.16 -19.70 10.92
CA MET A 192 -0.55 -18.40 10.90
C MET A 192 0.30 -17.22 11.38
N PHE A 193 1.28 -17.50 12.25
CA PHE A 193 2.25 -16.54 12.78
C PHE A 193 3.66 -16.94 12.36
N HIS A 194 4.59 -15.97 12.29
CA HIS A 194 6.00 -16.17 11.94
C HIS A 194 6.26 -16.83 10.57
N ASN A 195 5.24 -16.92 9.72
CA ASN A 195 5.28 -17.60 8.43
C ASN A 195 4.31 -16.92 7.44
N GLY A 196 4.58 -17.09 6.15
CA GLY A 196 3.72 -16.60 5.08
C GLY A 196 4.13 -17.16 3.72
N PRO A 197 3.32 -16.95 2.67
CA PRO A 197 3.59 -17.49 1.35
C PRO A 197 4.81 -16.79 0.70
N CYS A 198 5.85 -17.53 0.33
CA CYS A 198 6.98 -17.03 -0.47
C CYS A 198 6.75 -17.15 -2.00
N LYS A 199 5.51 -17.39 -2.45
CA LYS A 199 5.10 -17.60 -3.86
C LYS A 199 3.72 -16.98 -4.13
N SER A 200 3.29 -16.99 -5.39
CA SER A 200 2.03 -16.37 -5.86
C SER A 200 2.04 -14.83 -5.78
N ILE A 201 0.89 -14.20 -5.96
CA ILE A 201 0.67 -12.75 -5.82
C ILE A 201 0.97 -12.22 -4.41
N TYR A 202 0.75 -13.06 -3.39
CA TYR A 202 0.99 -12.74 -1.98
C TYR A 202 2.46 -12.89 -1.54
N SER A 203 3.38 -13.15 -2.47
CA SER A 203 4.74 -13.56 -2.14
C SER A 203 5.53 -12.56 -1.29
N THR A 204 5.20 -11.27 -1.39
CA THR A 204 5.84 -10.21 -0.60
C THR A 204 5.50 -10.25 0.89
N GLU A 205 4.32 -10.76 1.26
CA GLU A 205 3.93 -10.95 2.67
C GLU A 205 4.85 -11.98 3.36
N GLY A 206 4.97 -13.18 2.78
CA GLY A 206 5.86 -14.22 3.31
C GLY A 206 7.35 -13.86 3.22
N MET A 207 7.78 -13.19 2.14
CA MET A 207 9.16 -12.74 2.00
C MET A 207 9.54 -11.70 3.07
N PHE A 208 8.65 -10.75 3.39
CA PHE A 208 8.91 -9.77 4.45
C PHE A 208 8.96 -10.43 5.84
N ILE A 209 8.00 -11.30 6.16
CA ILE A 209 7.99 -12.03 7.45
C ILE A 209 9.28 -12.85 7.59
N ASN A 210 9.64 -13.64 6.58
CA ASN A 210 10.86 -14.45 6.56
C ASN A 210 12.15 -13.63 6.74
N GLU A 211 12.25 -12.44 6.12
CA GLU A 211 13.43 -11.57 6.29
C GLU A 211 13.48 -10.91 7.68
N MET A 212 12.33 -10.65 8.31
CA MET A 212 12.28 -10.28 9.73
C MET A 212 12.64 -11.46 10.64
N GLU A 213 12.30 -12.70 10.28
CA GLU A 213 12.60 -13.89 11.10
C GLU A 213 14.07 -14.29 11.11
N LYS A 214 14.79 -14.20 9.98
CA LYS A 214 16.22 -14.57 9.90
C LYS A 214 17.14 -13.73 10.81
N GLY A 215 16.69 -12.57 11.27
CA GLY A 215 17.54 -11.55 11.85
C GLY A 215 18.21 -10.71 10.76
N ASN A 216 18.02 -9.39 10.85
CA ASN A 216 18.57 -8.40 9.92
C ASN A 216 18.98 -7.15 10.71
N VAL A 217 19.61 -6.17 10.05
CA VAL A 217 20.14 -4.95 10.71
C VAL A 217 19.08 -4.12 11.46
N TYR A 218 17.79 -4.29 11.13
CA TYR A 218 16.67 -3.60 11.79
C TYR A 218 16.07 -4.41 12.94
N ARG A 219 16.19 -5.75 12.99
CA ARG A 219 15.65 -6.53 14.12
C ARG A 219 16.46 -6.29 15.39
N THR A 220 15.77 -6.16 16.53
CA THR A 220 16.37 -6.21 17.88
C THR A 220 15.66 -7.25 18.73
N MET A 221 16.39 -7.83 19.69
CA MET A 221 15.87 -8.72 20.71
C MET A 221 15.62 -8.00 22.06
N ASP A 222 16.12 -6.76 22.26
CA ASP A 222 15.69 -5.91 23.40
C ASP A 222 14.50 -5.02 22.96
N PRO A 223 13.26 -5.32 23.40
CA PRO A 223 12.10 -4.50 23.05
C PRO A 223 12.15 -3.09 23.66
N LYS A 224 13.11 -2.79 24.55
CA LYS A 224 13.37 -1.43 25.08
C LYS A 224 14.27 -0.58 24.17
N GLU A 225 14.85 -1.16 23.12
CA GLU A 225 15.60 -0.45 22.07
C GLU A 225 14.79 -0.26 20.79
N ALA A 226 13.69 -0.99 20.66
CA ALA A 226 12.80 -0.91 19.53
C ALA A 226 12.10 0.44 19.42
N LEU A 227 12.13 1.00 18.22
CA LEU A 227 11.33 2.15 17.80
C LEU A 227 9.98 1.73 17.21
N ALA A 228 9.86 0.51 16.67
CA ALA A 228 8.59 -0.06 16.24
C ALA A 228 8.47 -1.55 16.61
N TYR A 229 7.25 -2.08 16.61
CA TYR A 229 6.95 -3.45 17.01
C TYR A 229 6.17 -4.16 15.89
N PHE A 230 6.69 -5.27 15.38
CA PHE A 230 6.04 -6.06 14.33
C PHE A 230 5.10 -7.10 14.95
N LEU A 231 3.89 -7.21 14.38
CA LEU A 231 2.92 -8.26 14.65
C LEU A 231 3.01 -9.31 13.51
N PRO A 232 3.77 -10.41 13.66
CA PRO A 232 4.13 -11.33 12.58
C PRO A 232 3.03 -12.33 12.19
N PHE A 233 1.76 -11.91 12.22
CA PHE A 233 0.65 -12.72 11.70
C PHE A 233 0.48 -12.53 10.20
N SER A 234 0.27 -13.62 9.46
CA SER A 234 -0.05 -13.58 8.04
C SER A 234 -1.55 -13.70 7.85
N VAL A 235 -2.17 -12.66 7.28
CA VAL A 235 -3.61 -12.70 6.93
C VAL A 235 -3.85 -13.74 5.84
N VAL A 236 -2.91 -13.93 4.92
CA VAL A 236 -3.03 -14.96 3.86
C VAL A 236 -3.07 -16.36 4.47
N MET A 237 -2.20 -16.65 5.46
CA MET A 237 -2.22 -17.94 6.15
C MET A 237 -3.46 -18.08 7.05
N MET A 238 -3.93 -16.99 7.69
CA MET A 238 -5.21 -17.01 8.40
C MET A 238 -6.40 -17.29 7.46
N VAL A 239 -6.42 -16.74 6.23
CA VAL A 239 -7.43 -17.10 5.21
C VAL A 239 -7.31 -18.59 4.87
N GLN A 240 -6.11 -19.09 4.59
CA GLN A 240 -5.90 -20.47 4.19
C GLN A 240 -6.33 -21.50 5.27
N TYR A 241 -6.18 -21.17 6.56
CA TYR A 241 -6.40 -22.12 7.66
C TYR A 241 -7.67 -21.86 8.50
N LEU A 242 -8.27 -20.67 8.46
CA LEU A 242 -9.44 -20.30 9.28
C LEU A 242 -10.70 -19.94 8.48
N TYR A 243 -10.61 -19.69 7.17
CA TYR A 243 -11.79 -19.38 6.36
C TYR A 243 -12.44 -20.65 5.81
N GLU A 244 -13.75 -20.77 6.01
CA GLU A 244 -14.56 -21.83 5.40
C GLU A 244 -15.05 -21.38 4.00
N PRO A 245 -14.64 -22.04 2.90
CA PRO A 245 -15.00 -21.61 1.55
C PRO A 245 -16.52 -21.57 1.32
N GLY A 246 -17.01 -20.43 0.81
CA GLY A 246 -18.44 -20.22 0.53
C GLY A 246 -19.27 -19.74 1.73
N SER A 247 -18.72 -19.75 2.96
CA SER A 247 -19.40 -19.21 4.14
C SER A 247 -19.60 -17.70 4.08
N HIS A 248 -18.69 -16.96 3.42
CA HIS A 248 -18.55 -15.50 3.47
C HIS A 248 -18.28 -14.94 4.89
N GLU A 249 -18.05 -15.84 5.86
CA GLU A 249 -17.84 -15.56 7.27
C GLU A 249 -16.35 -15.54 7.60
N ILE A 250 -15.84 -14.38 8.02
CA ILE A 250 -14.42 -14.19 8.35
C ILE A 250 -14.19 -13.93 9.85
N ASN A 251 -15.20 -14.20 10.67
CA ASN A 251 -15.17 -14.01 12.12
C ASN A 251 -14.12 -14.89 12.84
N ALA A 252 -13.71 -16.02 12.25
CA ALA A 252 -12.61 -16.83 12.77
C ALA A 252 -11.26 -16.09 12.72
N ILE A 253 -10.97 -15.41 11.61
CA ILE A 253 -9.77 -14.58 11.41
C ILE A 253 -9.78 -13.40 12.40
N GLY A 254 -10.94 -12.74 12.54
CA GLY A 254 -11.11 -11.63 13.50
C GLY A 254 -10.83 -12.04 14.94
N ARG A 255 -11.38 -13.19 15.39
CA ARG A 255 -11.11 -13.75 16.72
C ARG A 255 -9.63 -14.06 16.94
N ALA A 256 -8.97 -14.70 15.97
CA ALA A 256 -7.53 -15.00 16.07
C ALA A 256 -6.67 -13.74 16.29
N VAL A 257 -7.00 -12.62 15.64
CA VAL A 257 -6.30 -11.33 15.83
C VAL A 257 -6.64 -10.68 17.17
N ILE A 258 -7.89 -10.77 17.63
CA ILE A 258 -8.31 -10.30 18.97
C ILE A 258 -7.55 -11.05 20.06
N ASP A 259 -7.57 -12.38 20.02
CA ASP A 259 -6.93 -13.24 21.03
C ASP A 259 -5.40 -13.05 21.04
N TYR A 260 -4.79 -12.94 19.86
CA TYR A 260 -3.38 -12.62 19.73
C TYR A 260 -3.00 -11.29 20.40
N LEU A 261 -3.75 -10.22 20.11
CA LEU A 261 -3.48 -8.90 20.70
C LEU A 261 -3.80 -8.84 22.19
N ASN A 262 -4.77 -9.63 22.68
CA ASN A 262 -4.99 -9.81 24.12
C ASN A 262 -3.72 -10.38 24.79
N ILE A 263 -3.15 -11.47 24.25
CA ILE A 263 -1.91 -12.07 24.78
C ILE A 263 -0.74 -11.06 24.75
N VAL A 264 -0.51 -10.41 23.61
CA VAL A 264 0.55 -9.39 23.46
C VAL A 264 0.38 -8.25 24.47
N SER A 265 -0.85 -7.74 24.64
CA SER A 265 -1.13 -6.62 25.55
C SER A 265 -1.01 -6.95 27.04
N GLN A 266 -1.21 -8.22 27.42
CA GLN A 266 -1.08 -8.70 28.79
C GLN A 266 0.37 -9.02 29.15
N LYS A 267 1.10 -9.66 28.22
CA LYS A 267 2.49 -10.08 28.43
C LYS A 267 3.50 -8.94 28.28
N HIS A 268 3.21 -7.94 27.43
CA HIS A 268 4.16 -6.88 27.08
C HIS A 268 3.60 -5.46 27.31
N PRO A 269 4.33 -4.56 28.02
CA PRO A 269 3.85 -3.20 28.31
C PRO A 269 3.79 -2.29 27.07
N PHE A 270 4.47 -2.65 25.98
CA PHE A 270 4.71 -1.78 24.83
C PHE A 270 3.43 -1.49 24.02
N TRP A 271 2.53 -2.47 23.87
CA TRP A 271 1.22 -2.25 23.24
C TRP A 271 0.38 -1.22 24.00
N ASN A 272 0.32 -1.34 25.33
CA ASN A 272 -0.48 -0.45 26.17
C ASN A 272 0.12 0.96 26.23
N ARG A 273 1.46 1.10 26.24
CA ARG A 273 2.19 2.38 26.20
C ARG A 273 1.73 3.27 25.05
N SER A 274 1.63 2.73 23.84
CA SER A 274 1.27 3.51 22.65
C SER A 274 -0.21 3.37 22.27
N ARG A 275 -0.92 2.37 22.81
CA ARG A 275 -2.19 1.82 22.30
C ARG A 275 -2.05 1.35 20.85
N GLY A 276 -0.94 0.67 20.55
CA GLY A 276 -0.61 0.14 19.23
C GLY A 276 -0.01 1.15 18.23
N ALA A 277 0.28 2.40 18.60
CA ALA A 277 0.64 3.45 17.64
C ALA A 277 2.08 3.35 17.08
N ASP A 278 2.97 2.62 17.76
CA ASP A 278 4.31 2.21 17.26
C ASP A 278 4.34 0.74 16.81
N HIS A 279 3.17 0.10 16.71
CA HIS A 279 3.01 -1.25 16.20
C HIS A 279 2.65 -1.23 14.73
N PHE A 280 3.09 -2.25 14.00
CA PHE A 280 2.69 -2.47 12.63
C PHE A 280 2.29 -3.91 12.34
N MET A 281 1.31 -4.05 11.44
CA MET A 281 0.97 -5.30 10.78
C MET A 281 1.13 -5.12 9.28
N LEU A 282 1.28 -6.22 8.55
CA LEU A 282 1.50 -6.23 7.13
C LEU A 282 0.59 -7.26 6.45
N SER A 283 -0.01 -6.92 5.31
CA SER A 283 -0.66 -7.92 4.47
C SER A 283 -0.78 -7.55 2.99
N CYS A 284 -0.76 -8.56 2.13
CA CYS A 284 -1.18 -8.47 0.74
C CYS A 284 -2.51 -9.16 0.40
N HIS A 285 -3.21 -9.75 1.36
CA HIS A 285 -4.57 -10.22 1.14
C HIS A 285 -5.55 -9.04 1.09
N ASP A 286 -6.58 -9.14 0.25
CA ASP A 286 -7.69 -8.17 0.13
C ASP A 286 -8.35 -7.86 1.50
N TRP A 287 -8.46 -8.86 2.37
CA TRP A 287 -9.04 -8.73 3.71
C TRP A 287 -8.13 -8.05 4.74
N GLY A 288 -6.90 -7.64 4.41
CA GLY A 288 -6.00 -6.93 5.33
C GLY A 288 -6.67 -5.77 6.10
N PRO A 289 -7.37 -4.83 5.42
CA PRO A 289 -8.14 -3.77 6.08
C PRO A 289 -9.23 -4.32 7.01
N ARG A 290 -10.01 -5.32 6.56
CA ARG A 290 -11.13 -5.91 7.34
C ARG A 290 -10.64 -6.72 8.54
N THR A 291 -9.55 -7.46 8.40
CA THR A 291 -8.87 -8.15 9.51
C THR A 291 -8.36 -7.13 10.55
N SER A 292 -7.81 -6.00 10.12
CA SER A 292 -7.40 -4.94 11.06
C SER A 292 -8.56 -4.28 11.80
N SER A 293 -9.79 -4.29 11.25
CA SER A 293 -10.94 -3.56 11.82
C SER A 293 -11.57 -4.23 13.05
N TYR A 294 -11.35 -5.53 13.27
CA TYR A 294 -11.80 -6.24 14.47
C TYR A 294 -11.21 -5.69 15.77
N VAL A 295 -10.04 -5.06 15.72
CA VAL A 295 -9.41 -4.42 16.88
C VAL A 295 -9.28 -2.92 16.60
N PRO A 296 -10.11 -2.05 17.23
CA PRO A 296 -10.16 -0.62 16.90
C PRO A 296 -8.82 0.11 17.02
N SER A 297 -7.93 -0.27 17.95
CA SER A 297 -6.58 0.29 18.05
C SER A 297 -5.65 -0.16 16.92
N LEU A 298 -5.75 -1.40 16.46
CA LEU A 298 -5.00 -1.89 15.30
C LEU A 298 -5.42 -1.16 14.02
N SER A 299 -6.72 -0.95 13.82
CA SER A 299 -7.23 -0.19 12.67
C SER A 299 -6.87 1.30 12.74
N LYS A 300 -7.11 1.96 13.88
CA LYS A 300 -7.04 3.43 14.00
C LYS A 300 -5.68 3.98 14.40
N ASN A 301 -4.90 3.26 15.20
CA ASN A 301 -3.63 3.76 15.75
C ASN A 301 -2.41 3.14 15.05
N SER A 302 -2.41 1.82 14.86
CA SER A 302 -1.28 1.08 14.32
C SER A 302 -1.01 1.37 12.85
N ILE A 303 0.23 1.13 12.44
CA ILE A 303 0.69 1.26 11.06
C ILE A 303 0.24 0.00 10.31
N ARG A 304 -0.63 0.13 9.31
CA ARG A 304 -0.98 -1.01 8.44
C ARG A 304 -0.19 -0.91 7.15
N VAL A 305 0.52 -1.97 6.81
CA VAL A 305 1.33 -2.06 5.58
C VAL A 305 0.58 -2.96 4.61
N LEU A 306 -0.11 -2.38 3.63
CA LEU A 306 -1.18 -3.06 2.90
C LEU A 306 -0.95 -3.04 1.39
N CYS A 307 -1.12 -4.18 0.69
CA CYS A 307 -1.24 -4.16 -0.77
C CYS A 307 -2.54 -3.46 -1.21
N ASN A 308 -3.68 -3.77 -0.57
CA ASN A 308 -4.89 -2.96 -0.74
C ASN A 308 -4.72 -1.62 0.00
N ALA A 309 -4.23 -0.63 -0.76
CA ALA A 309 -4.04 0.74 -0.32
C ALA A 309 -5.13 1.67 -0.89
N ASN A 310 -6.41 1.33 -0.68
CA ASN A 310 -7.55 2.13 -1.14
C ASN A 310 -8.06 3.12 -0.07
N THR A 311 -7.98 4.41 -0.38
CA THR A 311 -8.48 5.47 0.52
C THR A 311 -9.99 5.41 0.76
N SER A 312 -10.80 4.92 -0.18
CA SER A 312 -12.25 4.76 0.03
C SER A 312 -12.60 3.62 1.00
N GLU A 313 -11.67 2.70 1.24
CA GLU A 313 -11.81 1.58 2.19
C GLU A 313 -11.10 1.86 3.52
N GLY A 314 -10.80 3.14 3.79
CA GLY A 314 -10.24 3.60 5.04
C GLY A 314 -8.73 3.43 5.16
N PHE A 315 -7.99 3.21 4.06
CA PHE A 315 -6.53 3.38 4.05
C PHE A 315 -6.19 4.86 4.27
N ASN A 316 -5.36 5.16 5.27
CA ASN A 316 -4.92 6.53 5.56
C ASN A 316 -3.43 6.70 5.23
N PRO A 317 -3.05 7.43 4.16
CA PRO A 317 -1.65 7.60 3.75
C PRO A 317 -0.72 8.16 4.83
N SER A 318 -1.22 8.93 5.80
CA SER A 318 -0.40 9.50 6.89
C SER A 318 -0.08 8.51 8.00
N LYS A 319 -0.72 7.34 8.03
CA LYS A 319 -0.64 6.33 9.11
C LYS A 319 -0.37 4.92 8.60
N ASP A 320 -0.88 4.60 7.41
CA ASP A 320 -0.72 3.33 6.72
C ASP A 320 0.31 3.49 5.59
N ALA A 321 0.91 2.38 5.15
CA ALA A 321 1.90 2.34 4.08
C ALA A 321 1.45 1.40 2.96
N SER A 322 1.58 1.84 1.72
CA SER A 322 1.26 1.03 0.54
C SER A 322 2.38 0.03 0.26
N PHE A 323 2.02 -1.25 0.19
CA PHE A 323 2.96 -2.36 0.03
C PHE A 323 2.87 -2.94 -1.39
N PRO A 324 4.00 -3.23 -2.08
CA PRO A 324 3.93 -3.76 -3.44
C PRO A 324 3.52 -5.23 -3.49
N GLU A 325 2.56 -5.52 -4.35
CA GLU A 325 2.17 -6.87 -4.72
C GLU A 325 3.12 -7.40 -5.81
N ILE A 326 3.81 -8.52 -5.56
CA ILE A 326 4.74 -9.11 -6.52
C ILE A 326 4.37 -10.57 -6.74
N HIS A 327 4.13 -10.95 -7.99
CA HIS A 327 3.75 -12.31 -8.35
C HIS A 327 4.97 -13.20 -8.60
N LEU A 328 5.50 -13.83 -7.55
CA LEU A 328 6.53 -14.87 -7.69
C LEU A 328 5.89 -16.23 -8.07
N ARG A 329 5.69 -16.43 -9.38
CA ARG A 329 5.10 -17.67 -9.95
C ARG A 329 5.88 -18.93 -9.60
N THR A 330 7.22 -18.87 -9.66
CA THR A 330 8.12 -20.02 -9.40
C THR A 330 8.88 -19.92 -8.08
N GLY A 331 8.83 -18.78 -7.39
CA GLY A 331 9.72 -18.44 -6.27
C GLY A 331 11.15 -18.04 -6.68
N LYS A 332 11.48 -18.03 -7.99
CA LYS A 332 12.79 -17.57 -8.47
C LYS A 332 12.85 -16.04 -8.51
N LEU A 333 13.95 -15.47 -7.99
CA LEU A 333 14.22 -14.03 -8.02
C LEU A 333 15.00 -13.57 -9.27
N ILE A 334 15.61 -14.51 -9.99
CA ILE A 334 16.42 -14.25 -11.19
C ILE A 334 15.51 -14.12 -12.43
N GLY A 335 15.84 -13.17 -13.31
CA GLY A 335 15.17 -13.00 -14.61
C GLY A 335 13.82 -12.28 -14.55
N LEU A 336 13.45 -11.72 -13.39
CA LEU A 336 12.23 -10.91 -13.23
C LEU A 336 12.28 -9.62 -14.06
N THR A 337 13.43 -8.96 -14.09
CA THR A 337 13.65 -7.67 -14.76
C THR A 337 14.12 -7.81 -16.20
N GLY A 338 13.64 -6.94 -17.08
CA GLY A 338 14.19 -6.73 -18.41
C GLY A 338 13.14 -6.22 -19.39
N GLY A 339 13.52 -5.30 -20.28
CA GLY A 339 12.63 -4.71 -21.27
C GLY A 339 13.20 -4.75 -22.68
N LEU A 340 12.33 -4.64 -23.70
CA LEU A 340 12.81 -4.29 -25.04
C LEU A 340 13.18 -2.80 -25.10
N SER A 341 14.12 -2.45 -25.98
CA SER A 341 14.42 -1.05 -26.29
C SER A 341 13.15 -0.31 -26.74
N PRO A 342 13.02 1.00 -26.47
CA PRO A 342 11.82 1.75 -26.86
C PRO A 342 11.44 1.66 -28.35
N SER A 343 12.43 1.46 -29.24
CA SER A 343 12.26 1.24 -30.68
C SER A 343 11.67 -0.12 -31.07
N ARG A 344 11.76 -1.12 -30.18
CA ARG A 344 11.27 -2.50 -30.40
C ARG A 344 9.92 -2.76 -29.72
N ARG A 345 9.30 -1.72 -29.14
CA ARG A 345 7.98 -1.79 -28.50
C ARG A 345 6.90 -1.38 -29.48
N THR A 346 6.37 -2.37 -30.19
CA THR A 346 5.43 -2.19 -31.31
C THR A 346 3.98 -2.02 -30.88
N VAL A 347 3.63 -2.36 -29.64
CA VAL A 347 2.26 -2.23 -29.11
C VAL A 347 2.16 -0.93 -28.29
N LEU A 348 1.13 -0.11 -28.50
CA LEU A 348 0.94 1.11 -27.73
C LEU A 348 0.56 0.76 -26.28
N ALA A 349 -0.52 0.00 -26.09
CA ALA A 349 -1.05 -0.37 -24.78
C ALA A 349 -1.43 -1.85 -24.72
N PHE A 350 -1.16 -2.50 -23.59
CA PHE A 350 -1.52 -3.91 -23.38
C PHE A 350 -2.17 -4.17 -22.03
N PHE A 351 -3.14 -5.08 -22.03
CA PHE A 351 -3.70 -5.73 -20.85
C PHE A 351 -3.96 -7.21 -21.12
N ALA A 352 -3.73 -8.05 -20.11
CA ALA A 352 -4.41 -9.34 -20.02
C ALA A 352 -4.83 -9.66 -18.59
N GLY A 353 -6.07 -10.14 -18.43
CA GLY A 353 -6.61 -10.56 -17.14
C GLY A 353 -8.11 -10.83 -17.16
N ARG A 354 -8.54 -11.76 -16.30
CA ARG A 354 -9.94 -12.16 -16.14
C ARG A 354 -10.87 -11.01 -15.72
N LEU A 355 -12.14 -11.13 -16.05
CA LEU A 355 -13.20 -10.24 -15.57
C LEU A 355 -13.31 -10.35 -14.03
N HIS A 356 -12.91 -9.29 -13.35
CA HIS A 356 -12.72 -9.29 -11.90
C HIS A 356 -12.74 -7.83 -11.41
N GLY A 357 -13.82 -7.43 -10.74
CA GLY A 357 -14.07 -6.03 -10.36
C GLY A 357 -14.58 -5.13 -11.49
N HIS A 358 -15.12 -3.98 -11.09
CA HIS A 358 -15.85 -3.07 -11.99
C HIS A 358 -14.97 -2.49 -13.10
N ILE A 359 -13.78 -1.99 -12.78
CA ILE A 359 -12.89 -1.34 -13.76
C ILE A 359 -12.41 -2.32 -14.83
N ARG A 360 -12.09 -3.57 -14.48
CA ARG A 360 -11.77 -4.61 -15.49
C ARG A 360 -12.98 -4.98 -16.34
N SER A 361 -14.19 -4.98 -15.79
CA SER A 361 -15.41 -5.16 -16.59
C SER A 361 -15.54 -4.06 -17.63
N LEU A 362 -15.39 -2.78 -17.24
CA LEU A 362 -15.43 -1.64 -18.18
C LEU A 362 -14.34 -1.75 -19.26
N LEU A 363 -13.09 -2.08 -18.87
CA LEU A 363 -11.98 -2.22 -19.81
C LEU A 363 -12.19 -3.36 -20.81
N LEU A 364 -12.58 -4.55 -20.33
CA LEU A 364 -12.81 -5.71 -21.19
C LEU A 364 -14.01 -5.48 -22.12
N SER A 365 -15.14 -5.02 -21.60
CA SER A 365 -16.34 -4.71 -22.40
C SER A 365 -16.09 -3.66 -23.47
N HIS A 366 -15.17 -2.71 -23.25
CA HIS A 366 -14.85 -1.70 -24.23
C HIS A 366 -13.82 -2.15 -25.28
N TRP A 367 -12.74 -2.84 -24.87
CA TRP A 367 -11.55 -3.04 -25.71
C TRP A 367 -11.29 -4.48 -26.17
N LYS A 368 -11.76 -5.51 -25.46
CA LYS A 368 -11.37 -6.91 -25.69
C LYS A 368 -11.55 -7.35 -27.15
N ASP A 369 -12.72 -7.07 -27.71
CA ASP A 369 -13.14 -7.58 -29.02
C ASP A 369 -13.04 -6.52 -30.14
N ARG A 370 -12.35 -5.39 -29.90
CA ARG A 370 -12.16 -4.32 -30.91
C ARG A 370 -11.12 -4.66 -31.98
N ASN A 371 -10.24 -5.62 -31.73
CA ASN A 371 -9.11 -5.99 -32.60
C ASN A 371 -8.23 -4.78 -33.01
N ASP A 372 -8.04 -3.83 -32.09
CA ASP A 372 -7.20 -2.64 -32.32
C ASP A 372 -5.72 -3.04 -32.25
N PRO A 373 -4.89 -2.73 -33.27
CA PRO A 373 -3.49 -3.16 -33.30
C PRO A 373 -2.62 -2.46 -32.24
N ASP A 374 -3.00 -1.25 -31.83
CA ASP A 374 -2.27 -0.43 -30.87
C ASP A 374 -2.66 -0.75 -29.42
N VAL A 375 -3.96 -0.93 -29.15
CA VAL A 375 -4.51 -1.17 -27.81
C VAL A 375 -5.03 -2.60 -27.70
N GLN A 376 -4.18 -3.49 -27.20
CA GLN A 376 -4.45 -4.93 -27.14
C GLN A 376 -4.88 -5.35 -25.74
N VAL A 377 -6.16 -5.68 -25.60
CA VAL A 377 -6.79 -6.06 -24.32
C VAL A 377 -7.32 -7.48 -24.45
N TYR A 378 -6.94 -8.37 -23.53
CA TYR A 378 -7.39 -9.76 -23.54
C TYR A 378 -7.90 -10.18 -22.16
N GLU A 379 -8.80 -11.16 -22.14
CA GLU A 379 -9.16 -11.85 -20.89
C GLU A 379 -8.08 -12.89 -20.51
N GLN A 380 -7.68 -13.66 -21.51
CA GLN A 380 -6.50 -14.53 -21.49
C GLN A 380 -5.73 -14.31 -22.80
N VAL A 381 -4.40 -14.26 -22.72
CA VAL A 381 -3.53 -14.11 -23.90
C VAL A 381 -3.74 -15.28 -24.87
N PRO A 382 -3.88 -15.05 -26.19
CA PRO A 382 -4.07 -16.11 -27.18
C PRO A 382 -2.96 -17.17 -27.19
N SER A 383 -3.29 -18.39 -27.65
CA SER A 383 -2.31 -19.47 -27.81
C SER A 383 -1.17 -19.05 -28.75
N GLY A 384 0.06 -19.45 -28.41
CA GLY A 384 1.28 -19.05 -29.13
C GLY A 384 1.84 -17.67 -28.74
N MET A 385 1.14 -16.89 -27.91
CA MET A 385 1.59 -15.58 -27.43
C MET A 385 1.94 -15.65 -25.93
N SER A 386 3.07 -15.03 -25.53
CA SER A 386 3.52 -14.98 -24.13
C SER A 386 3.14 -13.65 -23.48
N TYR A 387 2.50 -13.72 -22.31
CA TYR A 387 2.15 -12.55 -21.48
C TYR A 387 3.37 -11.65 -21.17
N ASP A 388 4.48 -12.25 -20.75
CA ASP A 388 5.75 -11.56 -20.50
C ASP A 388 6.30 -10.89 -21.77
N SER A 389 6.21 -11.58 -22.92
CA SER A 389 6.61 -11.01 -24.20
C SER A 389 5.75 -9.80 -24.57
N MET A 390 4.45 -9.83 -24.27
CA MET A 390 3.54 -8.72 -24.55
C MET A 390 3.79 -7.51 -23.65
N LEU A 391 4.01 -7.69 -22.35
CA LEU A 391 4.46 -6.62 -21.45
C LEU A 391 5.74 -5.96 -21.99
N LYS A 392 6.73 -6.77 -22.39
CA LYS A 392 8.03 -6.30 -22.92
C LYS A 392 7.94 -5.64 -24.30
N LYS A 393 6.94 -5.99 -25.12
CA LYS A 393 6.64 -5.39 -26.43
C LYS A 393 5.77 -4.13 -26.36
N SER A 394 5.21 -3.82 -25.19
CA SER A 394 4.28 -2.71 -25.03
C SER A 394 4.97 -1.44 -24.54
N ARG A 395 4.50 -0.29 -25.01
CA ARG A 395 4.96 1.03 -24.53
C ARG A 395 4.33 1.35 -23.19
N PHE A 396 3.02 1.09 -23.07
CA PHE A 396 2.20 1.30 -21.89
C PHE A 396 1.54 -0.01 -21.45
N CYS A 397 1.47 -0.25 -20.15
CA CYS A 397 0.89 -1.47 -19.59
C CYS A 397 -0.25 -1.11 -18.64
N LEU A 398 -1.47 -1.50 -19.02
CA LEU A 398 -2.67 -1.13 -18.29
C LEU A 398 -2.76 -1.92 -16.98
N CYS A 399 -2.97 -1.19 -15.88
CA CYS A 399 -3.06 -1.71 -14.52
C CYS A 399 -4.44 -1.35 -13.94
N PRO A 400 -5.54 -1.94 -14.46
CA PRO A 400 -6.88 -1.75 -13.91
C PRO A 400 -7.04 -2.47 -12.57
N SER A 401 -7.67 -1.79 -11.60
CA SER A 401 -8.05 -2.38 -10.33
C SER A 401 -8.93 -3.61 -10.54
N GLY A 402 -8.81 -4.56 -9.61
CA GLY A 402 -9.69 -5.71 -9.50
C GLY A 402 -10.96 -5.37 -8.72
N TYR A 403 -11.40 -6.31 -7.88
CA TYR A 403 -12.17 -5.91 -6.70
C TYR A 403 -11.33 -4.97 -5.82
N GLU A 404 -10.03 -5.28 -5.71
CA GLU A 404 -9.03 -4.47 -5.01
C GLU A 404 -8.29 -3.49 -5.93
N VAL A 405 -7.81 -2.39 -5.37
CA VAL A 405 -6.87 -1.48 -6.06
C VAL A 405 -5.49 -2.09 -6.31
N ALA A 406 -5.11 -3.10 -5.52
CA ALA A 406 -3.87 -3.84 -5.69
C ALA A 406 -3.89 -4.64 -7.02
N SER A 407 -2.73 -4.68 -7.68
CA SER A 407 -2.52 -5.60 -8.80
C SER A 407 -1.03 -5.83 -9.02
N PRO A 408 -0.56 -7.09 -9.18
CA PRO A 408 0.85 -7.37 -9.41
C PRO A 408 1.33 -6.80 -10.75
N ARG A 409 0.39 -6.50 -11.67
CA ARG A 409 0.66 -5.87 -12.97
C ARG A 409 1.41 -4.55 -12.86
N VAL A 410 1.26 -3.81 -11.76
CA VAL A 410 2.00 -2.56 -11.52
C VAL A 410 3.50 -2.85 -11.44
N VAL A 411 3.89 -3.91 -10.72
CA VAL A 411 5.31 -4.31 -10.61
C VAL A 411 5.77 -5.08 -11.85
N GLU A 412 4.94 -5.95 -12.42
CA GLU A 412 5.25 -6.64 -13.69
C GLU A 412 5.53 -5.62 -14.83
N ALA A 413 4.80 -4.50 -14.89
CA ALA A 413 5.05 -3.42 -15.85
C ALA A 413 6.41 -2.74 -15.60
N ILE A 414 6.74 -2.42 -14.33
CA ILE A 414 8.03 -1.83 -13.94
C ILE A 414 9.19 -2.78 -14.28
N TYR A 415 9.04 -4.07 -14.01
CA TYR A 415 10.00 -5.11 -14.36
C TYR A 415 10.20 -5.26 -15.88
N ALA A 416 9.12 -5.17 -16.66
CA ALA A 416 9.16 -5.19 -18.12
C ALA A 416 9.66 -3.86 -18.76
N GLU A 417 10.07 -2.88 -17.96
CA GLU A 417 10.34 -1.48 -18.35
C GLU A 417 9.22 -0.84 -19.20
N CYS A 418 7.98 -1.26 -18.96
CA CYS A 418 6.76 -0.76 -19.59
C CYS A 418 6.17 0.37 -18.73
N VAL A 419 5.69 1.46 -19.33
CA VAL A 419 5.13 2.58 -18.55
C VAL A 419 3.79 2.15 -17.93
N PRO A 420 3.66 2.08 -16.58
CA PRO A 420 2.41 1.66 -15.96
C PRO A 420 1.31 2.69 -16.22
N VAL A 421 0.11 2.22 -16.56
CA VAL A 421 -1.10 3.05 -16.67
C VAL A 421 -2.06 2.62 -15.57
N LEU A 422 -2.13 3.40 -14.50
CA LEU A 422 -2.98 3.12 -13.35
C LEU A 422 -4.42 3.50 -13.69
N ILE A 423 -5.34 2.53 -13.62
CA ILE A 423 -6.78 2.73 -13.80
C ILE A 423 -7.47 2.25 -12.53
N SER A 424 -7.60 3.15 -11.56
CA SER A 424 -7.97 2.80 -10.20
C SER A 424 -8.41 4.04 -9.44
N ASP A 425 -9.58 3.98 -8.81
CA ASP A 425 -10.08 5.02 -7.94
C ASP A 425 -9.53 4.82 -6.52
N GLY A 426 -9.15 5.90 -5.84
CA GLY A 426 -8.69 5.87 -4.44
C GLY A 426 -7.33 5.19 -4.14
N TYR A 427 -6.68 4.57 -5.13
CA TYR A 427 -5.40 3.85 -4.95
C TYR A 427 -4.23 4.76 -4.60
N ILE A 428 -3.42 4.34 -3.63
CA ILE A 428 -2.15 4.95 -3.29
C ILE A 428 -1.02 3.97 -3.66
N PRO A 429 -0.28 4.20 -4.76
CA PRO A 429 0.76 3.28 -5.21
C PRO A 429 1.91 3.12 -4.18
N PRO A 430 2.64 1.98 -4.19
CA PRO A 430 3.77 1.74 -3.28
C PRO A 430 4.81 2.86 -3.30
N PHE A 431 5.37 3.16 -2.12
CA PHE A 431 6.41 4.17 -1.92
C PHE A 431 6.02 5.59 -2.39
N SER A 432 4.73 5.91 -2.48
CA SER A 432 4.22 7.21 -2.96
C SER A 432 4.66 8.42 -2.13
N ASP A 433 5.19 8.22 -0.92
CA ASP A 433 5.79 9.28 -0.11
C ASP A 433 7.13 9.75 -0.72
N VAL A 434 7.94 8.83 -1.24
CA VAL A 434 9.28 9.11 -1.75
C VAL A 434 9.33 9.16 -3.28
N LEU A 435 8.55 8.31 -3.98
CA LEU A 435 8.51 8.23 -5.43
C LEU A 435 7.47 9.17 -6.03
N ASN A 436 7.88 9.94 -7.05
CA ASN A 436 7.02 10.76 -7.87
C ASN A 436 6.41 9.92 -9.01
N TRP A 437 5.32 9.22 -8.73
CA TRP A 437 4.64 8.35 -9.72
C TRP A 437 4.24 9.07 -11.01
N ARG A 438 3.85 10.36 -10.95
CA ARG A 438 3.57 11.20 -12.13
C ARG A 438 4.77 11.36 -13.07
N ALA A 439 5.99 11.09 -12.60
CA ALA A 439 7.19 11.18 -13.43
C ALA A 439 7.39 9.94 -14.34
N PHE A 440 6.81 8.78 -14.02
CA PHE A 440 7.10 7.50 -14.70
C PHE A 440 5.87 6.61 -14.95
N SER A 441 4.67 7.05 -14.60
CA SER A 441 3.40 6.36 -14.87
C SER A 441 2.37 7.34 -15.44
N VAL A 442 1.29 6.80 -16.00
CA VAL A 442 0.10 7.54 -16.42
C VAL A 442 -1.05 7.13 -15.50
N GLN A 443 -1.91 8.08 -15.11
CA GLN A 443 -3.16 7.79 -14.43
C GLN A 443 -4.31 8.07 -15.39
N VAL A 444 -5.29 7.17 -15.46
CA VAL A 444 -6.48 7.28 -16.30
C VAL A 444 -7.69 7.00 -15.42
N ALA A 445 -8.69 7.88 -15.44
CA ALA A 445 -9.93 7.69 -14.69
C ALA A 445 -10.74 6.53 -15.28
N SER A 446 -11.59 5.89 -14.46
CA SER A 446 -12.47 4.80 -14.89
C SER A 446 -13.43 5.21 -16.02
N GLU A 447 -13.89 6.47 -16.02
CA GLU A 447 -14.69 7.09 -17.09
C GLU A 447 -13.92 7.31 -18.42
N ASP A 448 -12.60 7.48 -18.37
CA ASP A 448 -11.73 7.75 -19.52
C ASP A 448 -11.24 6.45 -20.21
N ILE A 449 -11.68 5.27 -19.77
CA ILE A 449 -11.37 3.98 -20.40
C ILE A 449 -11.61 3.96 -21.93
N PRO A 450 -12.73 4.51 -22.47
CA PRO A 450 -12.94 4.64 -23.91
C PRO A 450 -11.87 5.47 -24.63
N ARG A 451 -11.22 6.39 -23.92
CA ARG A 451 -10.25 7.37 -24.45
C ARG A 451 -8.80 6.97 -24.25
N ILE A 452 -8.51 5.76 -23.73
CA ILE A 452 -7.14 5.25 -23.51
C ILE A 452 -6.25 5.44 -24.76
N LYS A 453 -6.74 5.12 -25.96
CA LYS A 453 -5.97 5.30 -27.21
C LYS A 453 -5.64 6.77 -27.50
N GLU A 454 -6.61 7.68 -27.30
CA GLU A 454 -6.42 9.12 -27.46
C GLU A 454 -5.37 9.64 -26.46
N ILE A 455 -5.56 9.34 -25.17
CA ILE A 455 -4.69 9.78 -24.07
C ILE A 455 -3.25 9.31 -24.28
N LEU A 456 -3.04 8.02 -24.55
CA LEU A 456 -1.71 7.44 -24.68
C LEU A 456 -1.02 7.81 -26.00
N SER A 457 -1.78 8.04 -27.08
CA SER A 457 -1.23 8.55 -28.35
C SER A 457 -0.85 10.03 -28.27
N GLY A 458 -1.55 10.83 -27.46
CA GLY A 458 -1.21 12.23 -27.18
C GLY A 458 0.13 12.41 -26.44
N ILE A 459 0.67 11.36 -25.84
CA ILE A 459 1.97 11.40 -25.17
C ILE A 459 3.10 11.37 -26.20
N SER A 460 3.71 12.54 -26.43
CA SER A 460 4.83 12.70 -27.36
C SER A 460 5.97 11.69 -27.12
N GLN A 461 6.63 11.27 -28.20
CA GLN A 461 7.73 10.30 -28.13
C GLN A 461 8.84 10.73 -27.15
N ARG A 462 9.16 12.03 -27.08
CA ARG A 462 10.11 12.58 -26.11
C ARG A 462 9.66 12.37 -24.66
N GLN A 463 8.37 12.53 -24.36
CA GLN A 463 7.83 12.32 -23.02
C GLN A 463 7.79 10.83 -22.66
N TYR A 464 7.34 9.97 -23.59
CA TYR A 464 7.39 8.52 -23.43
C TYR A 464 8.82 8.02 -23.13
N LEU A 465 9.83 8.46 -23.89
CA LEU A 465 11.24 8.13 -23.66
C LEU A 465 11.81 8.68 -22.33
N ARG A 466 11.19 9.71 -21.73
CA ARG A 466 11.54 10.15 -20.36
C ARG A 466 10.93 9.23 -19.33
N MET A 467 9.65 8.89 -19.46
CA MET A 467 8.95 7.99 -18.54
C MET A 467 9.58 6.60 -18.54
N GLN A 468 9.82 5.99 -19.70
CA GLN A 468 10.43 4.67 -19.82
C GLN A 468 11.81 4.58 -19.12
N ARG A 469 12.67 5.58 -19.32
CA ARG A 469 13.97 5.65 -18.62
C ARG A 469 13.80 5.76 -17.10
N ARG A 470 12.78 6.48 -16.63
CA ARG A 470 12.47 6.61 -15.20
C ARG A 470 11.87 5.34 -14.62
N VAL A 471 11.04 4.59 -15.36
CA VAL A 471 10.59 3.24 -14.98
C VAL A 471 11.80 2.33 -14.71
N ARG A 472 12.79 2.34 -15.62
CA ARG A 472 14.05 1.60 -15.44
C ARG A 472 14.85 2.06 -14.23
N GLN A 473 14.81 3.34 -13.87
CA GLN A 473 15.47 3.86 -12.65
C GLN A 473 14.75 3.43 -11.37
N VAL A 474 13.41 3.53 -11.30
CA VAL A 474 12.66 3.13 -10.09
C VAL A 474 12.63 1.62 -9.87
N GLN A 475 12.86 0.83 -10.92
CA GLN A 475 12.86 -0.64 -10.87
C GLN A 475 13.62 -1.21 -9.67
N ARG A 476 14.79 -0.62 -9.30
CA ARG A 476 15.59 -1.05 -8.14
C ARG A 476 14.78 -1.16 -6.83
N HIS A 477 13.83 -0.25 -6.63
CA HIS A 477 13.01 -0.15 -5.42
C HIS A 477 11.90 -1.20 -5.33
N PHE A 478 11.68 -1.95 -6.40
CA PHE A 478 10.67 -3.01 -6.48
C PHE A 478 11.28 -4.41 -6.56
N VAL A 479 12.59 -4.54 -6.81
CA VAL A 479 13.28 -5.85 -6.87
C VAL A 479 13.37 -6.49 -5.49
N LEU A 480 13.03 -7.77 -5.43
CA LEU A 480 13.31 -8.66 -4.30
C LEU A 480 14.73 -9.23 -4.43
N ASN A 481 15.58 -9.01 -3.42
CA ASN A 481 16.90 -9.64 -3.33
C ASN A 481 16.96 -10.63 -2.15
N SER A 482 17.90 -11.58 -2.22
CA SER A 482 18.26 -12.47 -1.12
C SER A 482 19.78 -12.74 -1.19
N PRO A 483 20.60 -12.21 -0.26
CA PRO A 483 20.23 -11.31 0.82
C PRO A 483 19.65 -9.98 0.31
N THR A 484 18.87 -9.30 1.14
CA THR A 484 18.34 -7.96 0.83
C THR A 484 19.45 -6.93 0.62
N ARG A 485 19.16 -5.88 -0.14
CA ARG A 485 20.12 -4.84 -0.55
C ARG A 485 19.57 -3.45 -0.26
N ARG A 486 20.46 -2.50 0.03
CA ARG A 486 20.07 -1.10 0.27
C ARG A 486 19.17 -0.58 -0.86
N PHE A 487 18.15 0.18 -0.49
CA PHE A 487 17.13 0.72 -1.39
C PHE A 487 16.29 -0.31 -2.19
N ASP A 488 16.35 -1.61 -1.89
CA ASP A 488 15.47 -2.61 -2.49
C ASP A 488 14.06 -2.62 -1.88
N VAL A 489 13.18 -3.50 -2.38
CA VAL A 489 11.76 -3.49 -1.96
C VAL A 489 11.55 -3.75 -0.45
N PHE A 490 12.44 -4.51 0.19
CA PHE A 490 12.41 -4.71 1.63
C PHE A 490 12.82 -3.43 2.35
N HIS A 491 13.96 -2.85 1.97
CA HIS A 491 14.47 -1.61 2.56
C HIS A 491 13.51 -0.42 2.37
N MET A 492 12.86 -0.33 1.20
CA MET A 492 11.85 0.69 0.91
C MET A 492 10.55 0.49 1.70
N THR A 493 10.22 -0.77 2.06
CA THR A 493 9.09 -1.08 2.96
C THR A 493 9.43 -0.71 4.40
N ILE A 494 10.61 -1.08 4.90
CA ILE A 494 11.13 -0.67 6.21
C ILE A 494 11.17 0.87 6.31
N HIS A 495 11.61 1.56 5.26
CA HIS A 495 11.59 3.02 5.17
C HIS A 495 10.17 3.59 5.23
N SER A 496 9.22 2.97 4.52
CA SER A 496 7.82 3.39 4.58
C SER A 496 7.26 3.29 6.01
N ILE A 497 7.59 2.24 6.76
CA ILE A 497 7.21 2.07 8.18
C ILE A 497 7.90 3.12 9.06
N TRP A 498 9.19 3.37 8.85
CA TRP A 498 9.97 4.40 9.55
C TRP A 498 9.33 5.79 9.46
N LEU A 499 8.85 6.19 8.27
CA LEU A 499 8.13 7.46 8.09
C LEU A 499 6.86 7.53 8.96
N ARG A 500 6.09 6.45 9.04
CA ARG A 500 4.89 6.41 9.89
C ARG A 500 5.27 6.44 11.37
N ARG A 501 6.38 5.82 11.77
CA ARG A 501 6.89 5.94 13.14
C ARG A 501 7.35 7.37 13.48
N LEU A 502 7.90 8.11 12.51
CA LEU A 502 8.20 9.54 12.66
C LEU A 502 6.93 10.40 12.83
N ASN A 503 5.77 9.98 12.32
CA ASN A 503 4.51 10.72 12.47
C ASN A 503 3.92 10.63 13.90
N VAL A 504 4.36 9.66 14.69
CA VAL A 504 3.85 9.39 16.05
C VAL A 504 4.82 9.92 17.10
N ARG A 505 4.30 10.62 18.11
CA ARG A 505 5.03 11.00 19.34
C ARG A 505 4.43 10.24 20.51
N ILE A 506 5.25 9.50 21.26
CA ILE A 506 4.81 8.82 22.48
C ILE A 506 5.12 9.75 23.66
N GLN A 507 4.08 10.12 24.42
CA GLN A 507 4.27 10.92 25.63
C GLN A 507 5.00 10.09 26.69
N VAL A 508 6.06 10.65 27.26
CA VAL A 508 6.70 10.11 28.46
C VAL A 508 6.11 10.82 29.67
N ASN A 509 5.11 10.22 30.30
CA ASN A 509 4.61 10.75 31.57
C ASN A 509 5.62 10.43 32.68
N PRO A 510 6.24 11.43 33.33
CA PRO A 510 6.97 11.19 34.57
C PRO A 510 5.94 10.87 35.66
N SER A 511 6.16 9.77 36.36
CA SER A 511 5.30 9.20 37.41
C SER A 511 4.56 10.24 38.27
N LYS A 512 3.26 10.42 38.01
CA LYS A 512 2.24 10.83 38.98
C LYS A 512 0.98 10.03 38.67
N GLU A 513 0.25 9.67 39.73
CA GLU A 513 -0.84 8.71 39.70
C GLU A 513 -1.95 9.10 38.71
N ASP A 514 -2.48 8.11 38.00
CA ASP A 514 -3.66 8.27 37.16
C ASP A 514 -4.87 8.61 38.03
N VAL A 515 -5.23 9.89 38.09
CA VAL A 515 -6.56 10.31 38.55
C VAL A 515 -7.57 9.98 37.45
N PRO A 516 -8.52 9.05 37.66
CA PRO A 516 -9.47 8.67 36.63
C PRO A 516 -10.48 9.81 36.42
N GLY A 517 -10.35 10.57 35.32
CA GLY A 517 -11.30 11.65 35.06
C GLY A 517 -11.03 12.63 33.91
N LYS A 518 -9.97 12.49 33.10
CA LYS A 518 -9.76 13.37 31.92
C LYS A 518 -9.42 12.59 30.65
N ASN A 519 -10.27 12.75 29.63
CA ASN A 519 -10.01 12.30 28.27
C ASN A 519 -8.80 13.04 27.67
N THR A 520 -7.64 12.39 27.67
CA THR A 520 -6.46 12.84 26.90
C THR A 520 -6.56 12.40 25.44
N GLN A 521 -7.57 12.94 24.73
CA GLN A 521 -7.61 12.97 23.27
C GLN A 521 -6.84 14.20 22.75
N ASP A 522 -5.52 14.20 22.93
CA ASP A 522 -4.65 15.11 22.21
C ASP A 522 -3.40 14.36 21.71
N ARG A 523 -3.53 13.82 20.50
CA ARG A 523 -2.46 13.11 19.77
C ARG A 523 -2.32 13.77 18.41
N THR A 524 -1.47 14.79 18.34
CA THR A 524 -1.15 15.47 17.08
C THR A 524 -0.36 14.54 16.15
N TYR A 525 -1.04 13.90 15.19
CA TYR A 525 -0.38 13.36 14.01
C TYR A 525 0.18 14.53 13.19
N LEU A 526 1.50 14.65 13.13
CA LEU A 526 2.17 15.62 12.27
C LEU A 526 2.71 14.84 11.05
N PRO A 527 1.97 14.76 9.93
CA PRO A 527 2.38 13.96 8.78
C PRO A 527 3.73 14.43 8.25
N PHE A 528 4.72 13.55 8.35
CA PHE A 528 6.02 13.68 7.71
C PHE A 528 5.89 13.22 6.26
N ASP A 529 5.36 14.12 5.43
CA ASP A 529 5.22 13.91 4.00
C ASP A 529 6.39 14.59 3.27
N PHE A 530 7.00 13.90 2.31
CA PHE A 530 7.96 14.52 1.38
C PHE A 530 7.25 15.24 0.23
N ARG A 531 5.91 15.22 0.18
CA ARG A 531 5.11 16.30 -0.40
C ARG A 531 5.39 17.56 0.40
N ASP A 532 6.40 18.25 -0.09
CA ASP A 532 6.69 19.67 0.04
C ASP A 532 5.82 20.44 1.05
N ARG A 533 6.36 20.70 2.25
CA ARG A 533 5.77 21.66 3.19
C ARG A 533 5.94 23.13 2.74
N THR A 534 6.43 23.36 1.51
CA THR A 534 6.29 24.61 0.76
C THR A 534 5.27 24.49 -0.40
N ALA A 535 4.26 23.65 -0.21
CA ALA A 535 2.91 23.84 -0.77
C ALA A 535 2.43 25.29 -0.54
N MET A 536 2.82 26.19 -1.45
CA MET A 536 2.39 27.58 -1.45
C MET A 536 0.90 27.61 -1.73
N LYS A 537 0.08 27.85 -0.70
CA LYS A 537 -1.31 28.23 -0.90
C LYS A 537 -1.34 29.51 -1.71
N GLN A 538 -1.84 29.44 -2.92
CA GLN A 538 -1.92 30.57 -3.84
C GLN A 538 -3.35 31.07 -3.88
N LYS A 539 -3.50 32.39 -3.77
CA LYS A 539 -4.74 33.14 -4.03
C LYS A 539 -4.61 33.80 -5.40
N ILE A 540 -5.43 33.33 -6.33
CA ILE A 540 -5.45 33.69 -7.74
C ILE A 540 -6.73 34.51 -7.97
N VAL A 541 -6.63 35.63 -8.69
CA VAL A 541 -7.78 36.43 -9.11
C VAL A 541 -7.83 36.44 -10.64
N ILE A 542 -8.96 36.00 -11.19
CA ILE A 542 -9.20 35.91 -12.64
C ILE A 542 -10.39 36.79 -12.98
N SER A 543 -10.18 37.74 -13.88
CA SER A 543 -11.27 38.52 -14.48
C SER A 543 -12.01 37.67 -15.53
N VAL A 544 -13.33 37.63 -15.42
CA VAL A 544 -14.23 36.98 -16.37
C VAL A 544 -15.41 37.94 -16.61
N PRO A 545 -15.60 38.47 -17.83
CA PRO A 545 -16.70 39.39 -18.11
C PRO A 545 -18.04 38.63 -18.09
N VAL A 546 -18.82 38.79 -17.02
CA VAL A 546 -20.13 38.15 -16.87
C VAL A 546 -21.20 38.83 -17.75
N ASN A 547 -20.91 40.01 -18.31
CA ASN A 547 -21.76 40.65 -19.31
C ASN A 547 -20.94 41.36 -20.39
N SER A 548 -20.74 40.71 -21.53
CA SER A 548 -20.31 41.35 -22.77
C SER A 548 -21.15 40.84 -23.95
N LYS A 549 -22.00 41.72 -24.49
CA LYS A 549 -22.73 41.46 -25.74
C LYS A 549 -21.71 41.16 -26.84
N LYS A 550 -21.69 39.94 -27.38
CA LYS A 550 -21.04 39.69 -28.67
C LYS A 550 -21.84 40.40 -29.76
N PRO A 551 -21.24 41.23 -30.62
CA PRO A 551 -21.91 41.70 -31.82
C PRO A 551 -21.95 40.54 -32.81
N PHE A 552 -23.09 39.87 -32.92
CA PHE A 552 -23.35 38.88 -33.96
C PHE A 552 -24.53 39.37 -34.82
N PHE A 553 -24.33 39.41 -36.13
CA PHE A 553 -25.36 39.82 -37.08
C PHE A 553 -26.40 38.70 -37.20
N GLY A 554 -27.66 39.02 -36.93
CA GLY A 554 -28.81 38.21 -37.35
C GLY A 554 -29.63 37.56 -36.23
N CYS A 555 -30.95 37.73 -36.36
CA CYS A 555 -32.06 37.09 -35.65
C CYS A 555 -32.50 37.70 -34.28
N PHE A 556 -33.82 37.87 -34.16
CA PHE A 556 -34.54 38.43 -33.03
C PHE A 556 -35.00 37.33 -32.07
N SER A 557 -34.54 37.36 -30.82
CA SER A 557 -35.34 37.05 -29.62
C SER A 557 -34.50 37.24 -28.36
N CYS A 558 -34.98 38.06 -27.41
CA CYS A 558 -34.32 38.23 -26.12
C CYS A 558 -34.80 37.19 -25.11
N PHE A 559 -33.90 36.29 -24.72
CA PHE A 559 -33.86 35.73 -23.37
C PHE A 559 -32.47 36.00 -22.81
N CYS A 560 -32.40 36.53 -21.59
CA CYS A 560 -31.15 36.83 -20.89
C CYS A 560 -30.97 35.83 -19.75
N ASP A 561 -30.19 34.78 -19.99
CA ASP A 561 -29.84 33.80 -18.96
C ASP A 561 -28.42 34.07 -18.40
N ASP A 562 -28.31 34.11 -17.07
CA ASP A 562 -27.09 34.38 -16.29
C ASP A 562 -26.03 33.25 -16.36
N GLU A 563 -26.08 32.37 -17.37
CA GLU A 563 -25.27 31.14 -17.44
C GLU A 563 -23.75 31.39 -17.45
N GLY A 564 -23.29 32.49 -18.07
CA GLY A 564 -21.87 32.76 -18.29
C GLY A 564 -21.07 32.86 -16.98
N GLY A 565 -21.63 33.53 -15.97
CA GLY A 565 -21.01 33.67 -14.65
C GLY A 565 -21.02 32.38 -13.85
N SER A 566 -22.15 31.66 -13.87
CA SER A 566 -22.32 30.38 -13.19
C SER A 566 -21.35 29.31 -13.71
N LYS A 567 -21.21 29.22 -15.04
CA LYS A 567 -20.32 28.28 -15.71
C LYS A 567 -18.84 28.57 -15.44
N ALA A 568 -18.44 29.84 -15.43
CA ALA A 568 -17.08 30.24 -15.06
C ALA A 568 -16.75 29.85 -13.61
N PHE A 569 -17.69 30.06 -12.69
CA PHE A 569 -17.56 29.69 -11.29
C PHE A 569 -17.42 28.18 -11.09
N GLN A 570 -18.27 27.37 -11.74
CA GLN A 570 -18.18 25.91 -11.68
C GLN A 570 -16.83 25.37 -12.18
N ILE A 571 -16.31 25.93 -13.29
CA ILE A 571 -15.01 25.55 -13.83
C ILE A 571 -13.88 25.91 -12.87
N ALA A 572 -13.94 27.09 -12.24
CA ALA A 572 -12.94 27.52 -11.27
C ALA A 572 -12.98 26.70 -9.97
N ALA A 573 -14.17 26.44 -9.42
CA ALA A 573 -14.36 25.66 -8.20
C ALA A 573 -14.00 24.17 -8.37
N GLY A 574 -14.21 23.61 -9.56
CA GLY A 574 -13.86 22.21 -9.89
C GLY A 574 -12.44 22.00 -10.41
N PHE A 575 -11.59 23.03 -10.43
CA PHE A 575 -10.23 22.92 -10.97
C PHE A 575 -9.27 22.23 -9.99
N SER A 576 -8.30 21.47 -10.52
CA SER A 576 -7.34 20.73 -9.68
C SER A 576 -6.56 21.65 -8.75
N GLY A 577 -6.56 21.32 -7.45
CA GLY A 577 -5.84 22.05 -6.41
C GLY A 577 -6.66 23.13 -5.71
N VAL A 578 -7.84 23.47 -6.21
CA VAL A 578 -8.70 24.52 -5.63
C VAL A 578 -9.35 24.03 -4.33
N GLU A 579 -9.15 24.78 -3.25
CA GLU A 579 -9.81 24.54 -1.95
C GLU A 579 -11.05 25.41 -1.78
N THR A 580 -11.00 26.65 -2.28
CA THR A 580 -12.10 27.63 -2.24
C THR A 580 -12.15 28.45 -3.51
N ALA A 581 -13.36 28.75 -3.98
CA ALA A 581 -13.61 29.70 -5.05
C ALA A 581 -14.77 30.63 -4.65
N GLY A 582 -14.66 31.91 -4.97
CA GLY A 582 -15.62 32.95 -4.63
C GLY A 582 -15.62 34.06 -5.67
N TYR A 583 -16.68 34.88 -5.71
CA TYR A 583 -16.57 36.18 -6.38
C TYR A 583 -15.88 37.17 -5.45
N VAL A 584 -15.03 38.04 -6.00
CA VAL A 584 -14.44 39.14 -5.22
C VAL A 584 -15.57 40.04 -4.70
N ALA A 585 -15.48 40.43 -3.41
CA ALA A 585 -16.51 41.27 -2.78
C ALA A 585 -16.82 42.51 -3.64
N ASN A 586 -18.11 42.73 -3.90
CA ASN A 586 -18.65 43.78 -4.77
C ASN A 586 -18.26 43.71 -6.28
N ASN A 587 -17.68 42.61 -6.78
CA ASN A 587 -17.39 42.47 -8.22
C ASN A 587 -17.61 41.04 -8.77
N LYS A 588 -18.80 40.80 -9.35
CA LYS A 588 -19.14 39.52 -10.02
C LYS A 588 -18.30 39.19 -11.26
N ASN A 589 -17.57 40.16 -11.85
CA ASN A 589 -16.68 39.92 -12.98
C ASN A 589 -15.29 39.42 -12.57
N LYS A 590 -15.05 39.12 -11.28
CA LYS A 590 -13.78 38.61 -10.78
C LYS A 590 -14.01 37.39 -9.91
N ILE A 591 -13.38 36.28 -10.29
CA ILE A 591 -13.38 35.04 -9.52
C ILE A 591 -12.05 35.00 -8.75
N GLU A 592 -12.17 34.90 -7.44
CA GLU A 592 -11.07 34.58 -6.53
C GLU A 592 -11.03 33.07 -6.31
N VAL A 593 -9.84 32.49 -6.44
CA VAL A 593 -9.58 31.05 -6.32
C VAL A 593 -8.41 30.89 -5.37
N ALA A 594 -8.59 30.17 -4.26
CA ALA A 594 -7.49 29.84 -3.36
C ALA A 594 -7.34 28.32 -3.20
N GLY A 595 -6.10 27.85 -3.25
CA GLY A 595 -5.80 26.42 -3.23
C GLY A 595 -4.30 26.10 -3.24
N ASP A 596 -3.99 24.81 -3.22
CA ASP A 596 -2.63 24.26 -3.24
C ASP A 596 -2.32 23.69 -4.63
N GLY A 597 -1.20 24.11 -5.22
CA GLY A 597 -0.74 23.62 -6.53
C GLY A 597 -1.65 23.98 -7.71
N VAL A 598 -2.44 25.06 -7.61
CA VAL A 598 -3.33 25.53 -8.69
C VAL A 598 -2.50 26.18 -9.80
N ASP A 599 -2.43 25.56 -10.98
CA ASP A 599 -1.80 26.18 -12.15
C ASP A 599 -2.69 27.32 -12.68
N ALA A 600 -2.31 28.56 -12.33
CA ALA A 600 -3.02 29.77 -12.73
C ALA A 600 -3.08 29.96 -14.26
N VAL A 601 -2.11 29.45 -15.01
CA VAL A 601 -2.05 29.56 -16.47
C VAL A 601 -2.98 28.55 -17.11
N GLU A 602 -2.96 27.29 -16.65
CA GLU A 602 -3.87 26.24 -17.12
C GLU A 602 -5.34 26.57 -16.79
N LEU A 603 -5.62 27.03 -15.56
CA LEU A 603 -6.95 27.48 -15.16
C LEU A 603 -7.46 28.67 -16.01
N THR A 604 -6.62 29.69 -16.22
CA THR A 604 -6.98 30.83 -17.08
C THR A 604 -7.20 30.39 -18.53
N SER A 605 -6.36 29.49 -19.05
CA SER A 605 -6.49 28.94 -20.41
C SER A 605 -7.77 28.11 -20.58
N LEU A 606 -8.15 27.31 -19.56
CA LEU A 606 -9.37 26.53 -19.55
C LEU A 606 -10.61 27.44 -19.54
N LEU A 607 -10.58 28.50 -18.72
CA LEU A 607 -11.63 29.51 -18.70
C LEU A 607 -11.74 30.24 -20.05
N GLN A 608 -10.63 30.74 -20.63
CA GLN A 608 -10.64 31.31 -21.98
C GLN A 608 -11.28 30.37 -23.02
N LYS A 609 -10.93 29.08 -22.99
CA LYS A 609 -11.48 28.07 -23.91
C LYS A 609 -12.97 27.77 -23.70
N LYS A 610 -13.49 27.90 -22.47
CA LYS A 610 -14.85 27.45 -22.10
C LYS A 610 -15.87 28.57 -21.90
N VAL A 611 -15.43 29.78 -21.55
CA VAL A 611 -16.27 30.99 -21.38
C VAL A 611 -15.85 32.14 -22.32
N GLY A 612 -14.84 31.94 -23.17
CA GLY A 612 -14.51 32.81 -24.31
C GLY A 612 -13.54 33.94 -23.99
N TYR A 613 -13.62 34.53 -22.80
CA TYR A 613 -12.62 35.48 -22.31
C TYR A 613 -12.40 35.27 -20.81
N ALA A 614 -11.13 35.19 -20.42
CA ALA A 614 -10.69 35.28 -19.03
C ALA A 614 -9.27 35.84 -19.01
N ALA A 615 -8.94 36.70 -18.04
CA ALA A 615 -7.59 37.22 -17.88
C ALA A 615 -7.15 37.15 -16.41
N LEU A 616 -5.98 36.55 -16.19
CA LEU A 616 -5.32 36.47 -14.90
C LEU A 616 -4.93 37.88 -14.44
N GLU A 617 -5.46 38.33 -13.31
CA GLU A 617 -5.13 39.65 -12.75
C GLU A 617 -4.00 39.59 -11.73
N SER A 618 -4.02 38.60 -10.84
CA SER A 618 -3.00 38.44 -9.80
C SER A 618 -2.87 37.00 -9.32
N VAL A 619 -1.64 36.60 -8.98
CA VAL A 619 -1.34 35.42 -8.16
C VAL A 619 -0.59 35.91 -6.93
N THR A 620 -1.07 35.55 -5.74
CA THR A 620 -0.52 35.99 -4.45
C THR A 620 -0.34 34.80 -3.52
N GLU A 621 0.72 34.81 -2.70
CA GLU A 621 0.96 33.77 -1.70
C GLU A 621 0.14 34.04 -0.43
N VAL A 622 -0.61 33.04 0.03
CA VAL A 622 -1.31 33.05 1.30
C VAL A 622 -0.34 32.61 2.40
N LYS A 623 0.22 33.58 3.13
CA LYS A 623 1.11 33.30 4.26
C LYS A 623 0.36 32.58 5.38
N ALA A 624 0.96 31.49 5.88
CA ALA A 624 0.40 30.74 6.99
C ALA A 624 0.66 31.45 8.34
N GLY A 625 -0.39 32.06 8.89
CA GLY A 625 -0.46 32.47 10.31
C GLY A 625 -0.33 33.97 10.57
N GLY A 626 -1.38 34.55 11.16
CA GLY A 626 -1.44 35.92 11.65
C GLY A 626 -2.81 36.18 12.25
N ASP A 627 -2.94 36.02 13.57
CA ASP A 627 -4.09 36.45 14.34
C ASP A 627 -4.05 37.99 14.41
N ASP A 628 -5.03 38.67 13.81
CA ASP A 628 -5.07 40.13 13.76
C ASP A 628 -6.42 40.65 14.27
N GLY A 629 -6.40 41.10 15.53
CA GLY A 629 -7.59 41.47 16.30
C GLY A 629 -8.23 42.79 15.82
N GLY A 630 -9.24 42.67 14.94
CA GLY A 630 -9.98 43.81 14.38
C GLY A 630 -11.33 44.12 15.07
N LYS A 631 -11.27 44.84 16.21
CA LYS A 631 -12.36 45.60 16.88
C LYS A 631 -13.84 45.26 16.56
N LYS A 632 -14.55 44.76 17.58
CA LYS A 632 -16.02 44.93 17.71
C LYS A 632 -16.39 46.43 17.69
N GLY A 633 -17.21 46.82 16.72
CA GLY A 633 -18.07 48.01 16.80
C GLY A 633 -19.50 47.56 16.54
N GLY A 634 -20.37 47.66 17.54
CA GLY A 634 -21.77 47.24 17.40
C GLY A 634 -22.64 48.34 16.79
N ASN A 635 -23.70 47.95 16.10
CA ASN A 635 -24.93 48.74 16.07
C ASN A 635 -26.13 47.80 15.87
N ASP A 636 -27.17 47.98 16.68
CA ASP A 636 -28.39 47.17 16.62
C ASP A 636 -29.29 47.58 15.44
N GLY A 637 -30.08 46.64 14.91
CA GLY A 637 -30.82 46.83 13.66
C GLY A 637 -31.87 45.76 13.37
N ASP A 638 -32.67 45.42 14.38
CA ASP A 638 -33.93 44.64 14.35
C ASP A 638 -34.57 44.32 12.97
N LYS A 639 -34.73 43.01 12.67
CA LYS A 639 -36.05 42.44 12.26
C LYS A 639 -36.10 40.91 12.16
N LYS A 640 -37.01 40.35 12.95
CA LYS A 640 -37.92 39.18 12.71
C LYS A 640 -37.37 37.95 11.95
N GLY A 641 -37.39 36.82 12.64
CA GLY A 641 -37.13 35.50 12.05
C GLY A 641 -38.26 34.97 11.15
N GLY A 642 -37.88 33.98 10.35
CA GLY A 642 -38.77 33.02 9.69
C GLY A 642 -38.09 31.65 9.73
N ASP A 643 -38.86 30.60 10.00
CA ASP A 643 -38.32 29.28 10.34
C ASP A 643 -37.60 28.61 9.16
N ALA A 644 -36.35 28.17 9.40
CA ALA A 644 -35.66 27.23 8.53
C ALA A 644 -35.66 25.85 9.22
N ALA A 645 -36.58 24.98 8.78
CA ALA A 645 -36.63 23.60 9.27
C ALA A 645 -35.31 22.88 9.01
N ALA A 646 -34.82 22.15 10.02
CA ALA A 646 -33.64 21.31 9.89
C ALA A 646 -33.91 20.18 8.89
N LEU A 647 -33.41 20.33 7.66
CA LEU A 647 -33.35 19.23 6.69
C LEU A 647 -32.33 18.21 7.20
N LEU A 648 -32.84 17.14 7.81
CA LEU A 648 -32.08 15.93 8.09
C LEU A 648 -31.44 15.43 6.78
N PRO A 649 -30.18 14.95 6.81
CA PRO A 649 -29.59 14.33 5.63
C PRO A 649 -30.44 13.13 5.20
N PRO A 650 -30.63 12.89 3.89
CA PRO A 650 -31.37 11.73 3.43
C PRO A 650 -30.69 10.44 3.94
N PRO A 651 -31.45 9.40 4.31
CA PRO A 651 -30.87 8.12 4.71
C PRO A 651 -30.02 7.56 3.57
N PRO A 652 -28.93 6.82 3.88
CA PRO A 652 -28.09 6.22 2.85
C PRO A 652 -28.93 5.30 1.95
N PRO A 653 -28.67 5.28 0.63
CA PRO A 653 -29.40 4.40 -0.28
C PRO A 653 -29.21 2.93 0.16
N PRO A 654 -30.23 2.07 0.00
CA PRO A 654 -30.14 0.68 0.39
C PRO A 654 -29.02 -0.01 -0.37
N PHE A 655 -28.15 -0.71 0.37
CA PHE A 655 -27.06 -1.49 -0.20
C PHE A 655 -27.62 -2.52 -1.18
N TRP A 656 -27.13 -2.50 -2.43
CA TRP A 656 -27.48 -3.48 -3.45
C TRP A 656 -26.92 -4.85 -3.07
N GLN A 657 -27.79 -5.68 -2.48
CA GLN A 657 -27.50 -7.03 -2.07
C GLN A 657 -27.43 -7.94 -3.30
N TYR A 658 -26.26 -8.01 -3.94
CA TYR A 658 -26.00 -8.92 -5.06
C TYR A 658 -25.94 -10.39 -4.59
N GLY A 659 -27.12 -11.00 -4.46
CA GLY A 659 -27.28 -12.43 -4.28
C GLY A 659 -26.94 -13.21 -5.55
N CYS A 660 -25.66 -13.47 -5.79
CA CYS A 660 -25.22 -14.33 -6.89
C CYS A 660 -25.54 -15.81 -6.61
N ARG A 661 -26.71 -16.28 -7.07
CA ARG A 661 -26.92 -17.72 -7.29
C ARG A 661 -26.08 -18.17 -8.49
N CYS A 662 -25.08 -19.00 -8.26
CA CYS A 662 -24.35 -19.71 -9.32
C CYS A 662 -24.61 -21.23 -9.19
N PRO A 663 -25.21 -21.90 -10.18
CA PRO A 663 -25.50 -23.32 -10.11
C PRO A 663 -24.29 -24.19 -10.51
N TYR A 664 -24.01 -25.22 -9.71
CA TYR A 664 -23.14 -26.38 -10.00
C TYR A 664 -21.72 -26.15 -10.54
N HIS A 665 -20.72 -26.22 -9.66
CA HIS A 665 -19.71 -27.30 -9.74
C HIS A 665 -18.88 -27.41 -8.44
N PRO A 666 -18.76 -28.61 -7.82
CA PRO A 666 -17.79 -28.84 -6.76
C PRO A 666 -16.40 -29.14 -7.32
N TYR A 667 -15.36 -28.88 -6.52
CA TYR A 667 -13.93 -29.17 -6.77
C TYR A 667 -13.22 -28.38 -7.89
N ALA A 668 -12.86 -27.13 -7.60
CA ALA A 668 -11.66 -26.51 -8.18
C ALA A 668 -11.09 -25.41 -7.26
N PHE A 669 -9.77 -25.42 -7.05
CA PHE A 669 -9.07 -24.34 -6.33
C PHE A 669 -9.11 -23.05 -7.16
N CYS A 670 -9.67 -21.97 -6.62
CA CYS A 670 -9.56 -20.63 -7.22
C CYS A 670 -8.20 -19.99 -6.93
N THR A 671 -7.14 -20.55 -7.51
CA THR A 671 -5.90 -19.80 -7.73
C THR A 671 -6.13 -18.80 -8.87
N CYS A 672 -6.21 -17.52 -8.54
CA CYS A 672 -6.46 -16.45 -9.50
C CYS A 672 -5.20 -16.18 -10.35
N TYR A 673 -5.29 -16.50 -11.65
CA TYR A 673 -4.31 -16.18 -12.69
C TYR A 673 -4.77 -14.98 -13.53
#